data_AF-A0A6P1FGV8-F1
#
_entry.id   AF-A0A6P1FGV8-F1
#
_cell.length_a   1.000
_cell.length_b   1.000
_cell.length_c   1.000
_cell.angle_alpha   90.00
_cell.angle_beta   90.00
_cell.angle_gamma   90.00
#
_symmetry.space_group_name_H-M   'P 1'
#
loop_
_entity.id
_entity.type
_entity.pdbx_description
1 polymer ?
#
loop_
_entity_poly.entity_id
_entity_poly.type
_entity_poly.pdbx_seq_one_letter_code
_entity_poly.pdbx_strand_id
1 'polypeptide(L)'
;MPAPRLRRSPRRTAALLLVLLAAVASVSGLAAPAAQAAAVAITAPVAGAVLSSGATTVTGTATAGDQVQIGLRGGGDPLCITTAGADGGWSCAVSLDDGPATLVAVELLAGGGTTSAAVSIAVLSAPVIESVDGSATSAGSVRGTAYPGASVAAVSNGGAACLATADSGGAWFCQLAPTPAPGSYRVTATQTASFAGSAASPASAPVTLVVDTAAPAAPALTSPSDGAALPLSGASYSGTGVDGTRAYVYVDRVNTCDAAVSGGAWSCTGGTITAGAHRVSAIAGDSAGNYSPPSPWIDVTFAAATTAPTGTPSATTPAAPGAAPTAPGATASPAPSSAAPTASPSPVRPGEAAPAPDDEPTAEPTAAPVPAPDQGGGDVPPQPAPDAGSEPGGWSSATGMTTALSAGSPVVSMTDWMRSLALALLSLALVVVPARLAAAGRAPRAERSWHLTGRNRAAVEYDDKPDAGPVSPRLMVVGMIGCAAGLVLLSGRVDGQPAYLRLLIAVIVAVAVVNAVAAAVPALVGRRIGLGVIGVVAAPRALLLVAAAALVSRFAGLDPALLFGVVIGLVLPEGASAVDRAKLSTVRVVSLLGLAGLAWGASAVVPPDGSFGSVLAAEVLSATTLIAVGSSVVLLFPVGRPAGRSILQWSPLLWLGLTLLATTVLFVLLTPTIASWSTDGGAGPVLFAVVAFSAVCTSIWAWRRFVESE
;
A
#
# COMPACT_ATOMS: atom_id res chain seq x y z
N MET A 1 73.03 -23.90 -84.24
CA MET A 1 71.85 -23.24 -84.84
C MET A 1 70.74 -23.18 -83.80
N PRO A 2 70.23 -22.00 -83.41
CA PRO A 2 69.30 -21.88 -82.29
C PRO A 2 67.81 -21.96 -82.70
N ALA A 3 67.00 -22.19 -81.66
CA ALA A 3 65.61 -22.62 -81.60
C ALA A 3 64.52 -21.63 -82.07
N PRO A 4 63.27 -22.10 -82.17
CA PRO A 4 62.11 -21.27 -81.79
C PRO A 4 61.03 -21.98 -80.94
N ARG A 5 60.20 -21.13 -80.31
CA ARG A 5 59.15 -21.40 -79.29
C ARG A 5 57.77 -21.70 -79.91
N LEU A 6 56.87 -22.37 -79.16
CA LEU A 6 55.44 -22.51 -79.48
C LEU A 6 54.50 -22.21 -78.29
N ARG A 7 53.41 -21.48 -78.56
CA ARG A 7 52.35 -20.98 -77.64
C ARG A 7 51.18 -21.97 -77.48
N ARG A 8 50.51 -21.91 -76.32
CA ARG A 8 49.29 -22.65 -75.93
C ARG A 8 48.01 -21.80 -76.08
N SER A 9 46.85 -22.45 -76.28
CA SER A 9 45.51 -21.91 -75.98
C SER A 9 44.50 -23.05 -75.66
N PRO A 10 43.33 -22.78 -75.02
CA PRO A 10 42.68 -23.67 -74.06
C PRO A 10 41.36 -24.28 -74.55
N ARG A 11 41.12 -25.57 -74.29
CA ARG A 11 39.79 -26.23 -74.40
C ARG A 11 39.68 -27.42 -73.44
N ARG A 12 39.40 -27.16 -72.16
CA ARG A 12 38.88 -28.16 -71.20
C ARG A 12 38.00 -27.48 -70.13
N THR A 13 36.92 -26.83 -70.56
CA THR A 13 35.90 -26.22 -69.67
C THR A 13 34.48 -26.33 -70.24
N ALA A 14 34.23 -27.28 -71.16
CA ALA A 14 32.92 -27.42 -71.81
C ALA A 14 32.22 -28.78 -71.60
N ALA A 15 32.87 -29.78 -71.00
CA ALA A 15 32.28 -31.11 -70.80
C ALA A 15 31.74 -31.37 -69.38
N LEU A 16 32.06 -30.49 -68.41
CA LEU A 16 31.54 -30.61 -67.04
C LEU A 16 30.24 -29.81 -66.82
N LEU A 17 29.88 -28.91 -67.74
CA LEU A 17 28.69 -28.05 -67.63
C LEU A 17 27.41 -28.69 -68.18
N LEU A 18 27.52 -29.77 -68.98
CA LEU A 18 26.35 -30.46 -69.58
C LEU A 18 25.83 -31.65 -68.77
N VAL A 19 26.60 -32.14 -67.79
CA VAL A 19 26.14 -33.17 -66.85
C VAL A 19 25.49 -32.54 -65.60
N LEU A 20 25.80 -31.27 -65.29
CA LEU A 20 25.14 -30.52 -64.22
C LEU A 20 23.79 -29.90 -64.60
N LEU A 21 23.43 -29.85 -65.89
CA LEU A 21 22.17 -29.28 -66.38
C LEU A 21 21.08 -30.31 -66.73
N ALA A 22 21.36 -31.62 -66.64
CA ALA A 22 20.37 -32.69 -66.81
C ALA A 22 19.86 -33.28 -65.48
N ALA A 23 20.35 -32.79 -64.34
CA ALA A 23 19.80 -33.06 -63.00
C ALA A 23 18.85 -31.93 -62.51
N VAL A 24 18.35 -31.11 -63.43
CA VAL A 24 17.44 -29.97 -63.18
C VAL A 24 16.05 -30.18 -63.83
N ALA A 25 15.71 -31.38 -64.31
CA ALA A 25 14.44 -31.59 -65.03
C ALA A 25 13.73 -32.93 -64.71
N SER A 26 13.73 -33.37 -63.45
CA SER A 26 12.92 -34.53 -63.02
C SER A 26 12.43 -34.41 -61.57
N VAL A 27 11.93 -33.24 -61.18
CA VAL A 27 10.91 -33.11 -60.11
C VAL A 27 9.91 -32.05 -60.53
N SER A 28 9.22 -32.29 -61.64
CA SER A 28 7.96 -31.60 -61.95
C SER A 28 6.80 -32.40 -61.37
N GLY A 29 6.87 -32.69 -60.07
CA GLY A 29 5.64 -32.78 -59.29
C GLY A 29 5.21 -31.34 -59.08
N LEU A 30 4.07 -30.95 -59.64
CA LEU A 30 3.38 -29.74 -59.21
C LEU A 30 3.09 -29.92 -57.71
N ALA A 31 4.01 -29.47 -56.85
CA ALA A 31 3.62 -28.97 -55.56
C ALA A 31 2.66 -27.82 -55.90
N ALA A 32 1.40 -27.99 -55.53
CA ALA A 32 0.49 -26.86 -55.36
C ALA A 32 1.27 -25.73 -54.66
N PRO A 33 0.98 -24.44 -54.94
CA PRO A 33 1.58 -23.38 -54.15
C PRO A 33 1.43 -23.80 -52.69
N ALA A 34 2.54 -23.95 -51.97
CA ALA A 34 2.48 -24.22 -50.54
C ALA A 34 1.53 -23.15 -50.01
N ALA A 35 0.33 -23.58 -49.59
CA ALA A 35 -0.71 -22.67 -49.14
C ALA A 35 -0.01 -21.81 -48.09
N GLN A 36 0.12 -20.52 -48.40
CA GLN A 36 0.79 -19.56 -47.54
C GLN A 36 0.19 -19.78 -46.15
N ALA A 37 0.99 -20.25 -45.19
CA ALA A 37 0.51 -20.50 -43.83
C ALA A 37 -0.22 -19.23 -43.38
N ALA A 38 -1.50 -19.36 -43.02
CA ALA A 38 -2.29 -18.23 -42.58
C ALA A 38 -1.63 -17.68 -41.34
N ALA A 39 -1.11 -16.44 -41.40
CA ALA A 39 -0.51 -15.80 -40.23
C ALA A 39 -1.53 -15.81 -39.09
N VAL A 40 -1.08 -16.15 -37.87
CA VAL A 40 -1.94 -16.10 -36.70
C VAL A 40 -2.61 -14.73 -36.60
N ALA A 41 -3.90 -14.71 -36.30
CA ALA A 41 -4.68 -13.49 -36.16
C ALA A 41 -5.67 -13.64 -35.01
N ILE A 42 -5.94 -12.54 -34.32
CA ILE A 42 -6.99 -12.43 -33.31
C ILE A 42 -8.20 -11.77 -33.99
N THR A 43 -9.35 -12.43 -34.00
CA THR A 43 -10.59 -11.92 -34.62
C THR A 43 -11.57 -11.35 -33.60
N ALA A 44 -11.57 -11.86 -32.38
CA ALA A 44 -12.27 -11.25 -31.25
C ALA A 44 -11.44 -11.40 -29.96
N PRO A 45 -11.48 -10.42 -29.03
CA PRO A 45 -12.12 -9.11 -29.17
C PRO A 45 -11.45 -8.22 -30.23
N VAL A 46 -12.22 -7.29 -30.81
CA VAL A 46 -11.71 -6.34 -31.82
C VAL A 46 -10.81 -5.27 -31.19
N ALA A 47 -9.91 -4.70 -31.99
CA ALA A 47 -9.02 -3.65 -31.52
C ALA A 47 -9.77 -2.44 -30.95
N GLY A 48 -9.40 -2.02 -29.75
CA GLY A 48 -10.01 -0.90 -29.02
C GLY A 48 -11.30 -1.26 -28.29
N ALA A 49 -11.71 -2.53 -28.24
CA ALA A 49 -12.88 -2.94 -27.48
C ALA A 49 -12.71 -2.66 -25.98
N VAL A 50 -13.77 -2.14 -25.35
CA VAL A 50 -13.89 -2.04 -23.89
C VAL A 50 -14.85 -3.12 -23.43
N LEU A 51 -14.34 -4.08 -22.66
CA LEU A 51 -15.09 -5.21 -22.13
C LEU A 51 -15.75 -4.82 -20.81
N SER A 52 -16.98 -5.28 -20.61
CA SER A 52 -17.78 -5.02 -19.41
C SER A 52 -17.45 -5.96 -18.23
N SER A 53 -16.56 -6.93 -18.44
CA SER A 53 -16.09 -7.88 -17.44
C SER A 53 -14.74 -8.47 -17.84
N GLY A 54 -13.96 -8.89 -16.85
CA GLY A 54 -12.66 -9.54 -17.05
C GLY A 54 -12.72 -10.91 -17.72
N ALA A 55 -13.82 -11.65 -17.56
CA ALA A 55 -14.03 -12.92 -18.26
C ALA A 55 -14.40 -12.65 -19.73
N THR A 56 -13.60 -13.16 -20.67
CA THR A 56 -13.86 -13.05 -22.11
C THR A 56 -13.32 -14.25 -22.87
N THR A 57 -13.79 -14.43 -24.11
CA THR A 57 -13.30 -15.45 -25.02
C THR A 57 -12.54 -14.78 -26.15
N VAL A 58 -11.28 -15.16 -26.32
CA VAL A 58 -10.44 -14.74 -27.43
C VAL A 58 -10.58 -15.77 -28.55
N THR A 59 -10.86 -15.30 -29.75
CA THR A 59 -10.95 -16.14 -30.95
C THR A 59 -10.05 -15.61 -32.04
N GLY A 60 -9.69 -16.49 -32.97
CA GLY A 60 -8.82 -16.11 -34.07
C GLY A 60 -8.63 -17.22 -35.09
N THR A 61 -7.65 -16.99 -35.98
CA THR A 61 -7.23 -17.94 -37.00
C THR A 61 -5.75 -18.26 -36.86
N ALA A 62 -5.36 -19.48 -37.18
CA ALA A 62 -3.97 -19.94 -37.25
C ALA A 62 -3.88 -21.14 -38.21
N THR A 63 -2.68 -21.67 -38.42
CA THR A 63 -2.43 -22.88 -39.20
C THR A 63 -3.07 -24.08 -38.51
N ALA A 64 -3.90 -24.84 -39.23
CA ALA A 64 -4.64 -25.98 -38.69
C ALA A 64 -3.70 -27.00 -38.02
N GLY A 65 -4.00 -27.38 -36.78
CA GLY A 65 -3.21 -28.31 -35.98
C GLY A 65 -2.06 -27.69 -35.19
N ASP A 66 -1.71 -26.42 -35.42
CA ASP A 66 -0.67 -25.73 -34.65
C ASP A 66 -1.20 -25.27 -33.29
N GLN A 67 -0.28 -25.20 -32.31
CA GLN A 67 -0.59 -24.71 -30.96
C GLN A 67 -0.58 -23.18 -30.94
N VAL A 68 -1.61 -22.57 -30.33
CA VAL A 68 -1.71 -21.12 -30.12
C VAL A 68 -1.70 -20.82 -28.63
N GLN A 69 -0.78 -19.98 -28.20
CA GLN A 69 -0.65 -19.50 -26.83
C GLN A 69 -1.14 -18.06 -26.75
N ILE A 70 -2.07 -17.78 -25.83
CA ILE A 70 -2.65 -16.46 -25.63
C ILE A 70 -2.08 -15.91 -24.33
N GLY A 71 -1.48 -14.73 -24.38
CA GLY A 71 -0.89 -14.05 -23.22
C GLY A 71 -1.06 -12.54 -23.27
N LEU A 72 -0.44 -11.86 -22.31
CA LEU A 72 -0.37 -10.40 -22.28
C LEU A 72 0.98 -9.89 -22.79
N ARG A 73 0.97 -8.72 -23.41
CA ARG A 73 2.21 -8.05 -23.83
C ARG A 73 3.04 -7.68 -22.60
N GLY A 74 4.25 -8.24 -22.50
CA GLY A 74 5.13 -8.06 -21.34
C GLY A 74 5.72 -9.37 -20.80
N GLY A 75 5.17 -10.52 -21.23
CA GLY A 75 5.61 -11.85 -20.84
C GLY A 75 4.76 -12.45 -19.70
N GLY A 76 5.23 -13.55 -19.12
CA GLY A 76 4.50 -14.36 -18.14
C GLY A 76 4.00 -15.68 -18.72
N ASP A 77 3.36 -16.49 -17.88
CA ASP A 77 2.68 -17.71 -18.32
C ASP A 77 1.50 -17.36 -19.25
N PRO A 78 1.23 -18.17 -20.29
CA PRO A 78 0.09 -17.93 -21.16
C PRO A 78 -1.22 -17.99 -20.36
N LEU A 79 -2.11 -17.02 -20.59
CA LEU A 79 -3.46 -16.99 -20.02
C LEU A 79 -4.25 -18.24 -20.40
N CYS A 80 -4.08 -18.71 -21.63
CA CYS A 80 -4.53 -20.03 -22.05
C CYS A 80 -3.77 -20.53 -23.28
N ILE A 81 -3.78 -21.84 -23.46
CA ILE A 81 -3.17 -22.54 -24.60
C ILE A 81 -4.28 -23.33 -25.30
N THR A 82 -4.35 -23.20 -26.61
CA THR A 82 -5.33 -23.91 -27.45
C THR A 82 -4.65 -24.45 -28.70
N THR A 83 -5.37 -25.23 -29.50
CA THR A 83 -4.88 -25.76 -30.79
C THR A 83 -5.85 -25.33 -31.88
N ALA A 84 -5.33 -24.90 -33.03
CA ALA A 84 -6.18 -24.51 -34.15
C ALA A 84 -6.88 -25.74 -34.76
N GLY A 85 -8.19 -25.62 -34.97
CA GLY A 85 -9.02 -26.66 -35.57
C GLY A 85 -8.66 -26.93 -37.04
N ALA A 86 -9.28 -27.95 -37.62
CA ALA A 86 -9.07 -28.33 -39.03
C ALA A 86 -9.48 -27.23 -40.02
N ASP A 87 -10.36 -26.31 -39.59
CA ASP A 87 -10.80 -25.12 -40.31
C ASP A 87 -9.87 -23.91 -40.11
N GLY A 88 -8.82 -24.05 -39.30
CA GLY A 88 -7.88 -22.99 -38.94
C GLY A 88 -8.39 -22.05 -37.84
N GLY A 89 -9.60 -22.28 -37.31
CA GLY A 89 -10.15 -21.48 -36.22
C GLY A 89 -9.61 -21.90 -34.86
N TRP A 90 -9.44 -20.95 -33.95
CA TRP A 90 -9.14 -21.24 -32.55
C TRP A 90 -9.97 -20.37 -31.60
N SER A 91 -10.18 -20.87 -30.40
CA SER A 91 -10.94 -20.22 -29.32
C SER A 91 -10.32 -20.56 -27.97
N CYS A 92 -10.29 -19.57 -27.07
CA CYS A 92 -9.62 -19.65 -25.78
C CYS A 92 -10.31 -18.70 -24.78
N ALA A 93 -10.77 -19.23 -23.65
CA ALA A 93 -11.32 -18.42 -22.56
C ALA A 93 -10.18 -17.82 -21.73
N VAL A 94 -10.28 -16.53 -21.42
CA VAL A 94 -9.28 -15.81 -20.61
C VAL A 94 -9.97 -14.98 -19.53
N SER A 95 -9.24 -14.74 -18.43
CA SER A 95 -9.63 -13.80 -17.39
C SER A 95 -8.62 -12.66 -17.36
N LEU A 96 -9.13 -11.43 -17.40
CA LEU A 96 -8.36 -10.20 -17.48
C LEU A 96 -8.72 -9.30 -16.30
N ASP A 97 -7.72 -8.62 -15.75
CA ASP A 97 -7.95 -7.59 -14.75
C ASP A 97 -8.55 -6.32 -15.39
N ASP A 98 -9.25 -5.52 -14.59
CA ASP A 98 -9.73 -4.21 -15.02
C ASP A 98 -8.55 -3.30 -15.43
N GLY A 99 -8.71 -2.57 -16.53
CA GLY A 99 -7.69 -1.67 -17.08
C GLY A 99 -7.36 -1.93 -18.55
N PRO A 100 -6.38 -1.21 -19.10
CA PRO A 100 -5.89 -1.45 -20.46
C PRO A 100 -5.10 -2.77 -20.54
N ALA A 101 -5.36 -3.56 -21.59
CA ALA A 101 -4.66 -4.82 -21.83
C ALA A 101 -4.26 -4.95 -23.31
N THR A 102 -3.12 -5.59 -23.57
CA THR A 102 -2.75 -5.99 -24.94
C THR A 102 -2.59 -7.49 -24.99
N LEU A 103 -3.57 -8.16 -25.60
CA LEU A 103 -3.53 -9.60 -25.84
C LEU A 103 -2.54 -9.89 -26.96
N VAL A 104 -1.75 -10.94 -26.79
CA VAL A 104 -0.80 -11.46 -27.77
C VAL A 104 -1.11 -12.94 -27.98
N ALA A 105 -1.37 -13.32 -29.23
CA ALA A 105 -1.45 -14.71 -29.66
C ALA A 105 -0.12 -15.09 -30.30
N VAL A 106 0.49 -16.17 -29.83
CA VAL A 106 1.73 -16.75 -30.38
C VAL A 106 1.42 -18.14 -30.89
N GLU A 107 1.61 -18.35 -32.18
CA GLU A 107 1.47 -19.66 -32.83
C GLU A 107 2.84 -20.35 -32.89
N LEU A 108 2.90 -21.61 -32.45
CA LEU A 108 4.07 -22.47 -32.57
C LEU A 108 3.93 -23.32 -33.84
N LEU A 109 4.77 -23.05 -34.83
CA LEU A 109 4.70 -23.70 -36.13
C LEU A 109 5.24 -25.13 -36.07
N ALA A 110 4.55 -26.10 -36.67
CA ALA A 110 5.01 -27.49 -36.75
C ALA A 110 6.40 -27.65 -37.43
N GLY A 111 6.76 -26.73 -38.33
CA GLY A 111 8.08 -26.68 -38.99
C GLY A 111 9.21 -26.04 -38.17
N GLY A 112 8.91 -25.61 -36.94
CA GLY A 112 9.79 -24.80 -36.10
C GLY A 112 9.62 -23.30 -36.35
N GLY A 113 9.80 -22.50 -35.29
CA GLY A 113 9.57 -21.05 -35.29
C GLY A 113 8.19 -20.67 -34.72
N THR A 114 7.92 -19.36 -34.67
CA THR A 114 6.67 -18.82 -34.13
C THR A 114 6.16 -17.66 -34.98
N THR A 115 4.84 -17.51 -35.09
CA THR A 115 4.20 -16.27 -35.56
C THR A 115 3.43 -15.62 -34.42
N SER A 116 3.15 -14.33 -34.51
CA SER A 116 2.41 -13.64 -33.44
C SER A 116 1.48 -12.54 -33.96
N ALA A 117 0.34 -12.37 -33.31
CA ALA A 117 -0.58 -11.26 -33.49
C ALA A 117 -0.90 -10.62 -32.15
N ALA A 118 -1.23 -9.33 -32.15
CA ALA A 118 -1.59 -8.61 -30.93
C ALA A 118 -2.82 -7.72 -31.16
N VAL A 119 -3.64 -7.59 -30.12
CA VAL A 119 -4.80 -6.69 -30.09
C VAL A 119 -4.84 -5.92 -28.77
N SER A 120 -5.03 -4.61 -28.84
CA SER A 120 -5.21 -3.76 -27.67
C SER A 120 -6.69 -3.64 -27.33
N ILE A 121 -7.02 -3.84 -26.07
CA ILE A 121 -8.37 -3.79 -25.50
C ILE A 121 -8.32 -3.11 -24.12
N ALA A 122 -9.47 -2.93 -23.51
CA ALA A 122 -9.56 -2.58 -22.11
C ALA A 122 -10.70 -3.34 -21.44
N VAL A 123 -10.63 -3.46 -20.11
CA VAL A 123 -11.71 -4.00 -19.28
C VAL A 123 -12.13 -2.92 -18.30
N LEU A 124 -13.45 -2.69 -18.19
CA LEU A 124 -14.03 -1.80 -17.20
C LEU A 124 -15.28 -2.46 -16.62
N SER A 125 -15.09 -3.19 -15.51
CA SER A 125 -16.17 -3.88 -14.81
C SER A 125 -17.06 -2.90 -14.04
N ALA A 126 -18.22 -3.36 -13.56
CA ALA A 126 -19.08 -2.53 -12.72
C ALA A 126 -18.39 -2.18 -11.39
N PRO A 127 -18.57 -0.96 -10.84
CA PRO A 127 -18.08 -0.65 -9.51
C PRO A 127 -18.88 -1.45 -8.47
N VAL A 128 -18.32 -1.59 -7.27
CA VAL A 128 -18.97 -2.24 -6.14
C VAL A 128 -19.42 -1.17 -5.15
N ILE A 129 -20.64 -1.30 -4.62
CA ILE A 129 -21.09 -0.54 -3.46
C ILE A 129 -20.92 -1.44 -2.25
N GLU A 130 -20.11 -1.02 -1.28
CA GLU A 130 -19.93 -1.77 -0.05
C GLU A 130 -21.11 -1.52 0.89
N SER A 131 -21.67 -2.60 1.44
CA SER A 131 -22.73 -2.55 2.46
C SER A 131 -22.24 -3.24 3.72
N VAL A 132 -22.51 -2.65 4.89
CA VAL A 132 -22.03 -3.18 6.17
C VAL A 132 -22.85 -4.41 6.59
N ASP A 133 -24.13 -4.52 6.18
CA ASP A 133 -25.02 -5.63 6.59
C ASP A 133 -26.10 -6.01 5.54
N GLY A 134 -25.88 -5.69 4.26
CA GLY A 134 -26.91 -5.80 3.22
C GLY A 134 -27.93 -4.65 3.22
N SER A 135 -27.89 -3.80 4.25
CA SER A 135 -28.45 -2.46 4.30
C SER A 135 -27.39 -1.47 4.81
N ALA A 136 -27.13 -0.38 4.07
CA ALA A 136 -26.32 0.71 4.60
C ALA A 136 -27.23 1.65 5.41
N THR A 137 -27.05 1.76 6.73
CA THR A 137 -27.76 2.78 7.53
C THR A 137 -26.92 4.07 7.55
N SER A 138 -27.39 5.13 6.91
CA SER A 138 -26.65 6.41 6.88
C SER A 138 -27.53 7.61 6.55
N ALA A 139 -27.01 8.82 6.69
CA ALA A 139 -27.63 10.04 6.19
C ALA A 139 -27.44 10.25 4.66
N GLY A 140 -27.52 9.18 3.87
CA GLY A 140 -27.30 9.23 2.41
C GLY A 140 -25.85 9.04 1.96
N SER A 141 -24.99 8.51 2.82
CA SER A 141 -23.60 8.19 2.50
C SER A 141 -23.49 6.86 1.77
N VAL A 142 -22.75 6.84 0.67
CA VAL A 142 -22.48 5.65 -0.13
C VAL A 142 -20.98 5.52 -0.34
N ARG A 143 -20.44 4.32 -0.16
CA ARG A 143 -19.04 4.01 -0.39
C ARG A 143 -18.87 2.70 -1.13
N GLY A 144 -17.71 2.49 -1.71
CA GLY A 144 -17.40 1.22 -2.35
C GLY A 144 -16.06 1.22 -3.06
N THR A 145 -15.93 0.31 -4.01
CA THR A 145 -14.73 0.16 -4.85
C THR A 145 -15.04 0.33 -6.33
N ALA A 146 -14.04 0.80 -7.08
CA ALA A 146 -14.08 1.08 -8.51
C ALA A 146 -12.64 1.03 -9.06
N TYR A 147 -12.45 1.18 -10.36
CA TYR A 147 -11.13 1.27 -10.96
C TYR A 147 -10.39 2.52 -10.41
N PRO A 148 -9.11 2.43 -10.02
CA PRO A 148 -8.37 3.56 -9.46
C PRO A 148 -8.39 4.82 -10.34
N GLY A 149 -8.82 5.95 -9.79
CA GLY A 149 -8.96 7.21 -10.53
C GLY A 149 -10.20 7.30 -11.44
N ALA A 150 -11.06 6.29 -11.47
CA ALA A 150 -12.32 6.34 -12.21
C ALA A 150 -13.32 7.31 -11.58
N SER A 151 -14.17 7.92 -12.41
CA SER A 151 -15.30 8.73 -11.95
C SER A 151 -16.50 7.81 -11.73
N VAL A 152 -16.95 7.69 -10.48
CA VAL A 152 -18.09 6.87 -10.06
C VAL A 152 -19.33 7.74 -9.90
N ALA A 153 -20.42 7.36 -10.57
CA ALA A 153 -21.73 7.98 -10.42
C ALA A 153 -22.67 7.01 -9.69
N ALA A 154 -23.13 7.38 -8.49
CA ALA A 154 -24.11 6.61 -7.73
C ALA A 154 -25.49 7.28 -7.79
N VAL A 155 -26.54 6.49 -7.97
CA VAL A 155 -27.92 6.97 -8.08
C VAL A 155 -28.86 6.10 -7.25
N SER A 156 -29.75 6.76 -6.52
CA SER A 156 -30.85 6.12 -5.80
C SER A 156 -32.13 6.11 -6.64
N ASN A 157 -32.98 5.10 -6.45
CA ASN A 157 -34.32 5.07 -7.03
C ASN A 157 -35.25 6.22 -6.54
N GLY A 158 -34.86 6.94 -5.48
CA GLY A 158 -35.52 8.17 -5.01
C GLY A 158 -35.08 9.44 -5.73
N GLY A 159 -34.19 9.34 -6.73
CA GLY A 159 -33.72 10.46 -7.55
C GLY A 159 -32.52 11.21 -6.98
N ALA A 160 -32.09 10.93 -5.75
CA ALA A 160 -30.85 11.46 -5.21
C ALA A 160 -29.64 10.78 -5.89
N ALA A 161 -28.61 11.54 -6.21
CA ALA A 161 -27.41 11.05 -6.90
C ALA A 161 -26.14 11.70 -6.35
N CYS A 162 -25.00 11.09 -6.61
CA CYS A 162 -23.69 11.67 -6.32
C CYS A 162 -22.61 11.22 -7.30
N LEU A 163 -21.56 12.03 -7.39
CA LEU A 163 -20.37 11.76 -8.17
C LEU A 163 -19.17 11.72 -7.22
N ALA A 164 -18.34 10.69 -7.35
CA ALA A 164 -17.07 10.55 -6.65
C ALA A 164 -15.97 10.21 -7.65
N THR A 165 -14.72 10.50 -7.29
CA THR A 165 -13.57 9.92 -7.96
C THR A 165 -12.98 8.85 -7.05
N ALA A 166 -12.80 7.65 -7.58
CA ALA A 166 -12.12 6.58 -6.87
C ALA A 166 -10.68 6.98 -6.61
N ASP A 167 -10.22 6.75 -5.38
CA ASP A 167 -8.86 7.03 -5.02
C ASP A 167 -7.90 6.06 -5.72
N SER A 168 -6.61 6.21 -5.43
CA SER A 168 -5.58 5.42 -6.06
C SER A 168 -5.58 3.92 -5.65
N GLY A 169 -6.37 3.54 -4.65
CA GLY A 169 -6.67 2.16 -4.25
C GLY A 169 -8.04 1.67 -4.70
N GLY A 170 -8.77 2.48 -5.47
CA GLY A 170 -10.10 2.16 -5.97
C GLY A 170 -11.24 2.48 -4.99
N ALA A 171 -10.94 2.94 -3.77
CA ALA A 171 -11.97 3.29 -2.80
C ALA A 171 -12.64 4.61 -3.16
N TRP A 172 -13.96 4.68 -3.04
CA TRP A 172 -14.71 5.90 -3.28
C TRP A 172 -15.79 6.09 -2.21
N PHE A 173 -16.15 7.36 -1.99
CA PHE A 173 -17.20 7.79 -1.07
C PHE A 173 -17.91 9.00 -1.67
N CYS A 174 -19.24 9.02 -1.60
CA CYS A 174 -20.01 10.24 -1.81
C CYS A 174 -21.29 10.31 -0.99
N GLN A 175 -21.77 11.54 -0.82
CA GLN A 175 -23.05 11.83 -0.18
C GLN A 175 -24.09 12.08 -1.28
N LEU A 176 -25.19 11.33 -1.25
CA LEU A 176 -26.32 11.53 -2.16
C LEU A 176 -26.93 12.92 -1.96
N ALA A 177 -27.19 13.62 -3.08
CA ALA A 177 -27.79 14.93 -3.12
C ALA A 177 -29.05 14.92 -4.01
N PRO A 178 -30.18 15.52 -3.58
CA PRO A 178 -30.43 15.99 -2.22
C PRO A 178 -30.36 14.84 -1.20
N THR A 179 -30.08 15.15 0.07
CA THR A 179 -30.06 14.12 1.13
C THR A 179 -31.40 13.40 1.15
N PRO A 180 -31.44 12.06 0.99
CA PRO A 180 -32.71 11.33 0.98
C PRO A 180 -33.43 11.50 2.33
N ALA A 181 -34.76 11.45 2.30
CA ALA A 181 -35.55 11.42 3.53
C ALA A 181 -35.37 10.07 4.26
N PRO A 182 -35.74 9.94 5.54
CA PRO A 182 -35.75 8.65 6.21
C PRO A 182 -36.57 7.61 5.45
N GLY A 183 -36.02 6.43 5.21
CA GLY A 183 -36.66 5.39 4.39
C GLY A 183 -35.66 4.42 3.77
N SER A 184 -36.14 3.53 2.89
CA SER A 184 -35.32 2.54 2.21
C SER A 184 -35.24 2.82 0.71
N TYR A 185 -34.02 2.84 0.17
CA TYR A 185 -33.72 3.15 -1.22
C TYR A 185 -32.85 2.07 -1.85
N ARG A 186 -32.98 1.88 -3.17
CA ARG A 186 -32.04 1.07 -3.96
C ARG A 186 -31.04 2.00 -4.63
N VAL A 187 -29.75 1.74 -4.41
CA VAL A 187 -28.65 2.51 -4.99
C VAL A 187 -27.86 1.62 -5.95
N THR A 188 -27.56 2.15 -7.13
CA THR A 188 -26.63 1.55 -8.09
C THR A 188 -25.53 2.55 -8.42
N ALA A 189 -24.39 2.04 -8.88
CA ALA A 189 -23.27 2.88 -9.32
C ALA A 189 -22.75 2.46 -10.70
N THR A 190 -22.28 3.41 -11.48
CA THR A 190 -21.52 3.19 -12.73
C THR A 190 -20.19 3.92 -12.63
N GLN A 191 -19.21 3.53 -13.44
CA GLN A 191 -17.93 4.21 -13.51
C GLN A 191 -17.48 4.51 -14.94
N THR A 192 -16.69 5.58 -15.09
CA THR A 192 -15.96 5.91 -16.31
C THR A 192 -14.47 6.07 -16.00
N ALA A 193 -13.61 5.63 -16.92
CA ALA A 193 -12.17 5.70 -16.77
C ALA A 193 -11.52 6.30 -18.02
N SER A 194 -10.39 6.98 -17.84
CA SER A 194 -9.70 7.70 -18.93
C SER A 194 -9.28 6.79 -20.09
N PHE A 195 -8.92 5.53 -19.80
CA PHE A 195 -8.55 4.54 -20.82
C PHE A 195 -9.75 4.01 -21.62
N ALA A 196 -10.97 4.14 -21.09
CA ALA A 196 -12.20 3.64 -21.71
C ALA A 196 -12.89 4.69 -22.61
N GLY A 197 -12.31 5.88 -22.75
CA GLY A 197 -12.89 6.97 -23.53
C GLY A 197 -14.26 7.39 -22.98
N SER A 198 -15.28 7.35 -23.83
CA SER A 198 -16.68 7.67 -23.45
C SER A 198 -17.47 6.45 -22.95
N ALA A 199 -16.87 5.26 -22.91
CA ALA A 199 -17.56 4.07 -22.42
C ALA A 199 -17.71 4.12 -20.90
N ALA A 200 -18.90 3.76 -20.42
CA ALA A 200 -19.18 3.55 -19.02
C ALA A 200 -19.25 2.05 -18.71
N SER A 201 -18.93 1.68 -17.48
CA SER A 201 -19.16 0.32 -17.00
C SER A 201 -20.67 -0.02 -17.01
N PRO A 202 -21.02 -1.31 -16.91
CA PRO A 202 -22.34 -1.70 -16.43
C PRO A 202 -22.63 -1.11 -15.04
N ALA A 203 -23.91 -1.05 -14.68
CA ALA A 203 -24.31 -0.70 -13.33
C ALA A 203 -23.93 -1.81 -12.33
N SER A 204 -23.55 -1.40 -11.12
CA SER A 204 -23.34 -2.30 -9.99
C SER A 204 -24.60 -3.10 -9.68
N ALA A 205 -24.45 -4.19 -8.93
CA ALA A 205 -25.58 -4.78 -8.24
C ALA A 205 -26.26 -3.71 -7.34
N PRO A 206 -27.60 -3.66 -7.28
CA PRO A 206 -28.30 -2.69 -6.46
C PRO A 206 -28.14 -3.00 -4.98
N VAL A 207 -27.74 -2.01 -4.19
CA VAL A 207 -27.64 -2.11 -2.73
C VAL A 207 -28.80 -1.38 -2.07
N THR A 208 -29.37 -1.98 -1.03
CA THR A 208 -30.38 -1.31 -0.20
C THR A 208 -29.69 -0.33 0.75
N LEU A 209 -30.07 0.95 0.68
CA LEU A 209 -29.64 2.02 1.57
C LEU A 209 -30.83 2.37 2.47
N VAL A 210 -30.71 2.16 3.78
CA VAL A 210 -31.68 2.64 4.76
C VAL A 210 -31.19 4.00 5.27
N VAL A 211 -31.97 5.03 5.04
CA VAL A 211 -31.67 6.36 5.54
C VAL A 211 -32.36 6.56 6.88
N ASP A 212 -31.56 6.83 7.90
CA ASP A 212 -32.04 7.17 9.24
C ASP A 212 -31.29 8.42 9.74
N THR A 213 -32.05 9.49 9.94
CA THR A 213 -31.55 10.79 10.43
C THR A 213 -32.15 11.13 11.79
N ALA A 214 -32.90 10.22 12.41
CA ALA A 214 -33.56 10.46 13.68
C ALA A 214 -32.60 10.16 14.84
N ALA A 215 -32.28 11.19 15.63
CA ALA A 215 -31.52 10.98 16.86
C ALA A 215 -32.34 10.16 17.89
N PRO A 216 -31.69 9.24 18.63
CA PRO A 216 -32.35 8.55 19.73
C PRO A 216 -32.72 9.52 20.86
N ALA A 217 -33.59 9.08 21.77
CA ALA A 217 -33.88 9.83 22.99
C ALA A 217 -32.65 9.88 23.92
N ALA A 218 -32.56 10.92 24.75
CA ALA A 218 -31.50 11.04 25.76
C ALA A 218 -31.56 9.85 26.75
N PRO A 219 -30.44 9.15 27.04
CA PRO A 219 -30.45 8.12 28.06
C PRO A 219 -30.59 8.76 29.45
N ALA A 220 -31.11 8.01 30.42
CA ALA A 220 -31.10 8.44 31.82
C ALA A 220 -29.91 7.80 32.54
N LEU A 221 -29.08 8.60 33.21
CA LEU A 221 -28.08 8.12 34.15
C LEU A 221 -28.74 7.91 35.52
N THR A 222 -28.86 6.67 35.98
CA THR A 222 -29.52 6.31 37.25
C THR A 222 -28.54 6.02 38.37
N SER A 223 -27.31 5.62 38.03
CA SER A 223 -26.21 5.48 38.97
C SER A 223 -24.92 5.96 38.30
N PRO A 224 -24.07 6.72 38.99
CA PRO A 224 -24.21 7.15 40.39
C PRO A 224 -25.26 8.24 40.59
N SER A 225 -25.65 8.48 41.85
CA SER A 225 -26.51 9.62 42.20
C SER A 225 -25.70 10.92 42.22
N ASP A 226 -26.38 12.05 42.09
CA ASP A 226 -25.79 13.36 42.30
C ASP A 226 -25.17 13.47 43.71
N GLY A 227 -23.96 14.02 43.78
CA GLY A 227 -23.12 14.12 44.98
C GLY A 227 -22.37 12.85 45.38
N ALA A 228 -22.42 11.75 44.62
CA ALA A 228 -21.79 10.49 45.00
C ALA A 228 -20.25 10.56 45.06
N ALA A 229 -19.66 9.81 46.01
CA ALA A 229 -18.23 9.55 46.07
C ALA A 229 -17.89 8.26 45.30
N LEU A 230 -16.95 8.33 44.37
CA LEU A 230 -16.57 7.24 43.47
C LEU A 230 -15.09 6.84 43.64
N PRO A 231 -14.74 5.57 43.41
CA PRO A 231 -13.34 5.15 43.42
C PRO A 231 -12.58 5.74 42.23
N LEU A 232 -11.29 6.04 42.41
CA LEU A 232 -10.41 6.54 41.34
C LEU A 232 -10.32 5.61 40.12
N SER A 233 -10.64 4.32 40.28
CA SER A 233 -10.62 3.33 39.20
C SER A 233 -11.80 2.37 39.34
N GLY A 234 -12.42 2.00 38.22
CA GLY A 234 -13.49 1.00 38.24
C GLY A 234 -14.83 1.53 38.76
N ALA A 235 -15.09 2.83 38.60
CA ALA A 235 -16.41 3.40 38.93
C ALA A 235 -17.49 2.81 38.01
N SER A 236 -18.60 2.35 38.58
CA SER A 236 -19.73 1.78 37.85
C SER A 236 -20.77 2.84 37.53
N TYR A 237 -21.25 2.85 36.28
CA TYR A 237 -22.32 3.71 35.79
C TYR A 237 -23.45 2.85 35.26
N SER A 238 -24.69 3.22 35.52
CA SER A 238 -25.86 2.54 34.98
C SER A 238 -26.99 3.51 34.67
N GLY A 239 -27.90 3.06 33.83
CA GLY A 239 -29.00 3.90 33.37
C GLY A 239 -30.04 3.17 32.55
N THR A 240 -30.96 3.95 32.00
CA THR A 240 -31.95 3.49 31.02
C THR A 240 -31.73 4.17 29.66
N GLY A 241 -32.22 3.53 28.60
CA GLY A 241 -32.08 4.04 27.23
C GLY A 241 -33.00 3.33 26.25
N VAL A 242 -32.85 3.66 24.96
CA VAL A 242 -33.59 3.00 23.87
C VAL A 242 -32.85 1.75 23.42
N ASP A 243 -33.53 0.62 23.33
CA ASP A 243 -32.94 -0.65 22.87
C ASP A 243 -32.32 -0.54 21.48
N GLY A 244 -31.19 -1.22 21.28
CA GLY A 244 -30.42 -1.16 20.02
C GLY A 244 -29.50 0.07 19.91
N THR A 245 -29.53 1.00 20.87
CA THR A 245 -28.55 2.08 20.98
C THR A 245 -27.36 1.69 21.85
N ARG A 246 -26.31 2.52 21.83
CA ARG A 246 -25.16 2.44 22.74
C ARG A 246 -25.10 3.70 23.59
N ALA A 247 -25.06 3.55 24.91
CA ALA A 247 -24.85 4.64 25.86
C ALA A 247 -23.34 4.91 26.02
N TYR A 248 -22.95 6.18 25.98
CA TYR A 248 -21.58 6.65 26.19
C TYR A 248 -21.57 7.58 27.40
N VAL A 249 -20.74 7.28 28.40
CA VAL A 249 -20.65 8.03 29.66
C VAL A 249 -19.44 8.95 29.62
N TYR A 250 -19.66 10.23 29.91
CA TYR A 250 -18.64 11.27 29.91
C TYR A 250 -18.39 11.80 31.31
N VAL A 251 -17.11 11.93 31.68
CA VAL A 251 -16.64 12.66 32.86
C VAL A 251 -15.90 13.90 32.36
N ASP A 252 -16.36 15.11 32.69
CA ASP A 252 -15.78 16.39 32.24
C ASP A 252 -15.44 16.46 30.73
N ARG A 253 -16.28 15.83 29.89
CA ARG A 253 -16.17 15.70 28.41
C ARG A 253 -15.25 14.59 27.89
N VAL A 254 -14.69 13.75 28.75
CA VAL A 254 -13.95 12.55 28.33
C VAL A 254 -14.86 11.33 28.41
N ASN A 255 -15.02 10.60 27.30
CA ASN A 255 -15.73 9.32 27.32
C ASN A 255 -14.94 8.33 28.21
N THR A 256 -15.57 7.85 29.29
CA THR A 256 -14.93 6.97 30.27
C THR A 256 -15.33 5.51 30.09
N CYS A 257 -16.55 5.25 29.58
CA CYS A 257 -17.03 3.93 29.22
C CYS A 257 -18.28 4.01 28.34
N ASP A 258 -18.57 2.92 27.66
CA ASP A 258 -19.80 2.73 26.89
C ASP A 258 -20.42 1.36 27.13
N ALA A 259 -21.72 1.24 26.85
CA ALA A 259 -22.45 -0.02 26.91
C ALA A 259 -23.61 -0.04 25.91
N ALA A 260 -23.90 -1.21 25.36
CA ALA A 260 -25.13 -1.42 24.61
C ALA A 260 -26.35 -1.32 25.54
N VAL A 261 -27.44 -0.75 25.03
CA VAL A 261 -28.73 -0.75 25.72
C VAL A 261 -29.50 -2.01 25.33
N SER A 262 -29.90 -2.78 26.34
CA SER A 262 -30.68 -4.01 26.17
C SER A 262 -31.73 -4.13 27.26
N GLY A 263 -32.98 -4.43 26.87
CA GLY A 263 -34.12 -4.45 27.79
C GLY A 263 -34.40 -3.09 28.42
N GLY A 264 -34.06 -2.00 27.74
CA GLY A 264 -34.19 -0.61 28.18
C GLY A 264 -33.14 -0.16 29.19
N ALA A 265 -32.14 -0.99 29.50
CA ALA A 265 -31.12 -0.71 30.53
C ALA A 265 -29.70 -0.82 29.97
N TRP A 266 -28.77 -0.11 30.60
CA TRP A 266 -27.34 -0.18 30.30
C TRP A 266 -26.50 -0.04 31.56
N SER A 267 -25.30 -0.62 31.55
CA SER A 267 -24.31 -0.47 32.61
C SER A 267 -22.89 -0.59 32.07
N CYS A 268 -21.99 0.28 32.50
CA CYS A 268 -20.56 0.20 32.16
C CYS A 268 -19.68 0.55 33.36
N THR A 269 -18.40 0.16 33.28
CA THR A 269 -17.40 0.46 34.30
C THR A 269 -16.31 1.34 33.68
N GLY A 270 -16.07 2.51 34.27
CA GLY A 270 -15.09 3.47 33.79
C GLY A 270 -13.66 3.17 34.19
N GLY A 271 -12.72 3.79 33.46
CA GLY A 271 -11.28 3.70 33.70
C GLY A 271 -10.80 4.46 34.95
N THR A 272 -9.53 4.85 34.94
CA THR A 272 -8.95 5.65 36.03
C THR A 272 -9.25 7.14 35.83
N ILE A 273 -9.77 7.80 36.86
CA ILE A 273 -10.09 9.23 36.90
C ILE A 273 -9.26 9.89 38.01
N THR A 274 -8.85 11.13 37.79
CA THR A 274 -8.12 11.93 38.78
C THR A 274 -8.97 12.17 40.03
N ALA A 275 -8.32 12.34 41.18
CA ALA A 275 -9.03 12.70 42.40
C ALA A 275 -9.59 14.14 42.30
N GLY A 276 -10.79 14.36 42.81
CA GLY A 276 -11.42 15.69 42.83
C GLY A 276 -12.91 15.67 42.45
N ALA A 277 -13.48 16.88 42.34
CA ALA A 277 -14.85 17.09 41.89
C ALA A 277 -14.92 17.01 40.36
N HIS A 278 -15.90 16.28 39.85
CA HIS A 278 -16.11 16.00 38.44
C HIS A 278 -17.61 16.03 38.12
N ARG A 279 -17.97 16.22 36.85
CA ARG A 279 -19.37 16.09 36.39
C ARG A 279 -19.52 14.92 35.45
N VAL A 280 -20.64 14.19 35.57
CA VAL A 280 -20.95 13.01 34.75
C VAL A 280 -22.23 13.23 33.94
N SER A 281 -22.23 12.79 32.69
CA SER A 281 -23.41 12.76 31.82
C SER A 281 -23.31 11.58 30.86
N ALA A 282 -24.44 11.12 30.33
CA ALA A 282 -24.49 10.11 29.27
C ALA A 282 -25.15 10.64 27.99
N ILE A 283 -24.75 10.12 26.83
CA ILE A 283 -25.45 10.29 25.54
C ILE A 283 -25.71 8.89 24.95
N ALA A 284 -26.67 8.77 24.04
CA ALA A 284 -26.94 7.53 23.30
C ALA A 284 -26.62 7.72 21.82
N GLY A 285 -26.04 6.71 21.17
CA GLY A 285 -25.87 6.65 19.72
C GLY A 285 -26.54 5.42 19.12
N ASP A 286 -27.17 5.56 17.96
CA ASP A 286 -27.76 4.44 17.22
C ASP A 286 -26.78 3.81 16.20
N SER A 287 -27.24 2.83 15.42
CA SER A 287 -26.45 2.19 14.37
C SER A 287 -26.25 3.06 13.12
N ALA A 288 -27.06 4.09 12.94
CA ALA A 288 -26.96 5.06 11.85
C ALA A 288 -25.92 6.16 12.14
N GLY A 289 -25.46 6.25 13.40
CA GLY A 289 -24.53 7.27 13.86
C GLY A 289 -25.20 8.57 14.31
N ASN A 290 -26.52 8.56 14.56
CA ASN A 290 -27.20 9.69 15.18
C ASN A 290 -27.01 9.66 16.70
N TYR A 291 -26.84 10.82 17.31
CA TYR A 291 -26.60 10.96 18.76
C TYR A 291 -27.72 11.75 19.43
N SER A 292 -28.13 11.30 20.61
CA SER A 292 -29.11 11.99 21.43
C SER A 292 -28.54 13.24 22.11
N PRO A 293 -29.40 14.14 22.61
CA PRO A 293 -29.00 15.13 23.61
C PRO A 293 -28.44 14.44 24.87
N PRO A 294 -27.55 15.12 25.62
CA PRO A 294 -27.04 14.57 26.88
C PRO A 294 -28.12 14.45 27.95
N SER A 295 -27.95 13.45 28.82
CA SER A 295 -28.64 13.40 30.10
C SER A 295 -28.35 14.65 30.93
N PRO A 296 -29.15 14.96 31.96
CA PRO A 296 -28.74 15.93 32.97
C PRO A 296 -27.36 15.60 33.54
N TRP A 297 -26.55 16.62 33.78
CA TRP A 297 -25.26 16.47 34.45
C TRP A 297 -25.47 16.25 35.94
N ILE A 298 -24.69 15.33 36.52
CA ILE A 298 -24.58 15.13 37.96
C ILE A 298 -23.17 15.48 38.44
N ASP A 299 -23.06 15.98 39.65
CA ASP A 299 -21.79 16.28 40.31
C ASP A 299 -21.33 15.06 41.13
N VAL A 300 -20.07 14.66 41.04
CA VAL A 300 -19.49 13.51 41.76
C VAL A 300 -18.09 13.85 42.28
N THR A 301 -17.62 13.11 43.28
CA THR A 301 -16.25 13.26 43.80
C THR A 301 -15.48 11.96 43.69
N PHE A 302 -14.35 11.97 42.96
CA PHE A 302 -13.46 10.82 42.85
C PHE A 302 -12.40 10.85 43.97
N ALA A 303 -12.30 9.76 44.73
CA ALA A 303 -11.36 9.65 45.85
C ALA A 303 -10.78 8.23 45.96
N ALA A 304 -9.60 8.11 46.56
CA ALA A 304 -9.01 6.81 46.87
C ALA A 304 -9.88 6.10 47.91
N ALA A 305 -10.11 4.79 47.72
CA ALA A 305 -10.88 4.00 48.68
C ALA A 305 -10.15 4.00 50.04
N THR A 306 -10.77 4.58 51.06
CA THR A 306 -10.28 4.52 52.44
C THR A 306 -10.47 3.10 52.95
N THR A 307 -9.39 2.37 53.23
CA THR A 307 -9.49 1.13 54.00
C THR A 307 -9.96 1.47 55.41
N ALA A 308 -11.18 1.07 55.77
CA ALA A 308 -11.64 1.13 57.14
C ALA A 308 -10.72 0.24 58.01
N PRO A 309 -10.27 0.68 59.20
CA PRO A 309 -9.39 -0.12 60.04
C PRO A 309 -10.16 -1.33 60.59
N THR A 310 -9.65 -2.53 60.34
CA THR A 310 -10.13 -3.78 60.93
C THR A 310 -10.08 -3.69 62.46
N GLY A 311 -11.25 -3.69 63.11
CA GLY A 311 -11.37 -3.67 64.56
C GLY A 311 -10.65 -4.85 65.22
N THR A 312 -9.88 -4.55 66.26
CA THR A 312 -9.20 -5.51 67.15
C THR A 312 -10.23 -6.32 67.94
N PRO A 313 -10.17 -7.66 68.00
CA PRO A 313 -11.13 -8.45 68.76
C PRO A 313 -10.83 -8.36 70.27
N SER A 314 -11.83 -7.98 71.07
CA SER A 314 -11.79 -8.10 72.53
C SER A 314 -11.91 -9.56 72.96
N ALA A 315 -10.97 -9.98 73.80
CA ALA A 315 -10.98 -11.29 74.45
C ALA A 315 -12.06 -11.35 75.54
N THR A 316 -12.82 -12.44 75.58
CA THR A 316 -13.60 -12.84 76.76
C THR A 316 -13.30 -14.32 77.08
N THR A 317 -12.94 -14.56 78.35
CA THR A 317 -12.50 -15.83 78.95
C THR A 317 -13.74 -16.71 79.30
N PRO A 318 -13.61 -18.05 79.47
CA PRO A 318 -14.65 -19.03 79.14
C PRO A 318 -15.41 -19.62 80.35
N ALA A 319 -16.58 -20.20 80.09
CA ALA A 319 -17.23 -21.22 80.92
C ALA A 319 -17.98 -22.25 80.04
N ALA A 320 -17.79 -23.54 80.35
CA ALA A 320 -18.36 -24.71 79.66
C ALA A 320 -19.58 -25.29 80.43
N PRO A 321 -20.08 -26.51 80.14
CA PRO A 321 -21.04 -26.86 79.07
C PRO A 321 -22.34 -27.48 79.65
N GLY A 322 -23.44 -27.54 78.86
CA GLY A 322 -24.66 -28.22 79.31
C GLY A 322 -25.73 -28.48 78.23
N ALA A 323 -25.74 -29.72 77.73
CA ALA A 323 -26.87 -30.57 77.33
C ALA A 323 -28.08 -30.03 76.54
N ALA A 324 -28.28 -30.62 75.35
CA ALA A 324 -29.58 -30.88 74.70
C ALA A 324 -30.42 -31.91 75.54
N PRO A 325 -31.74 -32.16 75.32
CA PRO A 325 -32.42 -32.22 74.01
C PRO A 325 -33.94 -31.82 73.98
N THR A 326 -34.59 -32.22 72.88
CA THR A 326 -36.03 -32.51 72.63
C THR A 326 -36.92 -31.47 71.91
N ALA A 327 -37.23 -31.81 70.65
CA ALA A 327 -38.46 -31.46 69.89
C ALA A 327 -39.62 -32.42 70.33
N PRO A 328 -40.91 -32.34 69.88
CA PRO A 328 -41.36 -32.10 68.49
C PRO A 328 -42.69 -31.30 68.33
N GLY A 329 -43.10 -31.02 67.08
CA GLY A 329 -44.50 -30.69 66.77
C GLY A 329 -44.74 -29.98 65.43
N ALA A 330 -45.33 -30.69 64.47
CA ALA A 330 -45.69 -30.27 63.11
C ALA A 330 -46.87 -29.30 63.03
N THR A 331 -47.02 -28.55 61.92
CA THR A 331 -48.12 -28.68 60.93
C THR A 331 -48.08 -27.63 59.81
N ALA A 332 -48.85 -27.91 58.75
CA ALA A 332 -48.75 -27.49 57.38
C ALA A 332 -49.40 -26.14 57.00
N SER A 333 -49.08 -25.73 55.76
CA SER A 333 -49.63 -24.66 54.91
C SER A 333 -51.17 -24.62 54.83
N PRO A 334 -51.76 -23.46 54.44
CA PRO A 334 -52.20 -23.35 53.04
C PRO A 334 -52.01 -21.96 52.38
N ALA A 335 -52.09 -21.97 51.04
CA ALA A 335 -52.12 -20.84 50.11
C ALA A 335 -53.40 -19.97 50.20
N PRO A 336 -53.44 -18.83 49.49
CA PRO A 336 -54.51 -18.67 48.49
C PRO A 336 -54.09 -17.99 47.16
N SER A 337 -54.99 -18.17 46.18
CA SER A 337 -54.95 -17.80 44.76
C SER A 337 -55.18 -16.33 44.41
N SER A 338 -54.64 -15.95 43.23
CA SER A 338 -55.18 -15.13 42.12
C SER A 338 -56.08 -13.91 42.35
N ALA A 339 -55.69 -12.77 41.77
CA ALA A 339 -56.54 -11.95 40.87
C ALA A 339 -55.74 -10.81 40.18
N ALA A 340 -55.92 -10.66 38.88
CA ALA A 340 -55.50 -9.52 38.06
C ALA A 340 -56.60 -8.42 38.02
N PRO A 341 -56.28 -7.18 37.61
CA PRO A 341 -57.27 -6.28 37.04
C PRO A 341 -56.93 -5.76 35.62
N THR A 342 -57.85 -6.08 34.71
CA THR A 342 -58.54 -5.24 33.71
C THR A 342 -57.97 -3.87 33.28
N ALA A 343 -57.88 -3.70 31.95
CA ALA A 343 -57.71 -2.44 31.23
C ALA A 343 -58.95 -2.08 30.38
N SER A 344 -59.25 -0.78 30.24
CA SER A 344 -60.07 -0.15 29.17
C SER A 344 -60.20 1.39 29.43
N PRO A 345 -60.61 2.24 28.46
CA PRO A 345 -60.04 2.45 27.12
C PRO A 345 -59.98 3.97 26.77
N SER A 346 -59.52 4.35 25.57
CA SER A 346 -59.71 5.68 24.98
C SER A 346 -59.68 5.63 23.43
N PRO A 347 -60.26 6.62 22.71
CA PRO A 347 -61.34 6.37 21.74
C PRO A 347 -60.97 6.47 20.23
N VAL A 348 -61.98 6.21 19.39
CA VAL A 348 -62.03 6.13 17.90
C VAL A 348 -62.92 7.28 17.36
N ARG A 349 -62.65 8.03 16.24
CA ARG A 349 -62.86 7.81 14.76
C ARG A 349 -62.80 9.20 14.01
N PRO A 350 -63.07 9.40 12.67
CA PRO A 350 -63.07 8.59 11.41
C PRO A 350 -62.49 9.21 10.10
N GLY A 351 -62.33 8.36 9.06
CA GLY A 351 -62.38 8.67 7.60
C GLY A 351 -61.16 8.10 6.83
N GLU A 352 -61.23 7.30 5.75
CA GLU A 352 -62.26 7.05 4.74
C GLU A 352 -61.95 5.75 3.91
N ALA A 353 -63.03 5.09 3.48
CA ALA A 353 -63.32 4.04 2.48
C ALA A 353 -62.27 3.08 1.83
N ALA A 354 -62.66 1.78 1.79
CA ALA A 354 -62.15 0.62 1.02
C ALA A 354 -62.88 0.46 -0.35
N PRO A 355 -62.57 -0.52 -1.27
CA PRO A 355 -62.83 -1.99 -1.11
C PRO A 355 -61.73 -2.94 -1.72
N ALA A 356 -61.38 -4.11 -1.13
CA ALA A 356 -61.91 -5.51 -1.24
C ALA A 356 -61.42 -6.32 -2.48
N PRO A 357 -61.47 -7.68 -2.46
CA PRO A 357 -60.59 -8.64 -1.75
C PRO A 357 -60.00 -9.73 -2.70
N ASP A 358 -59.15 -10.64 -2.21
CA ASP A 358 -59.34 -12.10 -2.38
C ASP A 358 -58.22 -12.95 -1.73
N ASP A 359 -58.70 -13.98 -1.02
CA ASP A 359 -58.19 -15.32 -0.72
C ASP A 359 -56.93 -15.59 0.13
N GLU A 360 -57.24 -16.18 1.30
CA GLU A 360 -56.43 -17.03 2.16
C GLU A 360 -55.99 -18.33 1.43
N PRO A 361 -54.89 -19.00 1.83
CA PRO A 361 -55.10 -20.18 2.70
C PRO A 361 -53.96 -20.53 3.69
N THR A 362 -54.38 -20.97 4.88
CA THR A 362 -54.03 -22.24 5.60
C THR A 362 -52.56 -22.73 5.65
N ALA A 363 -52.04 -22.89 6.89
CA ALA A 363 -50.86 -23.71 7.28
C ALA A 363 -51.11 -25.22 7.06
N GLU A 364 -50.19 -26.14 6.75
CA GLU A 364 -48.85 -26.60 7.22
C GLU A 364 -48.38 -27.68 6.17
N PRO A 365 -47.24 -28.44 6.21
CA PRO A 365 -46.10 -28.53 7.16
C PRO A 365 -44.69 -28.54 6.49
N THR A 366 -43.66 -28.62 7.33
CA THR A 366 -42.22 -28.76 7.02
C THR A 366 -41.88 -29.99 6.16
N ALA A 367 -41.05 -29.83 5.12
CA ALA A 367 -40.46 -30.92 4.33
C ALA A 367 -38.92 -30.79 4.24
N ALA A 368 -38.25 -31.93 4.36
CA ALA A 368 -36.80 -32.15 4.39
C ALA A 368 -36.07 -31.85 3.06
N PRO A 369 -34.72 -31.75 3.04
CA PRO A 369 -33.96 -31.43 1.83
C PRO A 369 -33.84 -32.64 0.89
N VAL A 370 -33.91 -32.36 -0.41
CA VAL A 370 -33.74 -33.32 -1.53
C VAL A 370 -32.25 -33.65 -1.72
N PRO A 371 -31.83 -34.90 -2.06
CA PRO A 371 -30.44 -35.23 -2.33
C PRO A 371 -30.00 -34.83 -3.75
N ALA A 372 -28.71 -34.48 -3.87
CA ALA A 372 -28.03 -34.18 -5.14
C ALA A 372 -27.84 -35.43 -6.02
N PRO A 373 -27.71 -35.30 -7.35
CA PRO A 373 -27.52 -36.44 -8.24
C PRO A 373 -26.07 -36.96 -8.24
N ASP A 374 -25.95 -38.28 -8.30
CA ASP A 374 -24.70 -39.04 -8.44
C ASP A 374 -23.88 -38.60 -9.66
N GLN A 375 -22.61 -38.26 -9.44
CA GLN A 375 -21.58 -38.31 -10.48
C GLN A 375 -20.59 -39.45 -10.16
N GLY A 376 -20.42 -40.33 -11.15
CA GLY A 376 -19.60 -41.53 -11.07
C GLY A 376 -18.13 -41.26 -10.78
N GLY A 377 -17.53 -42.20 -10.04
CA GLY A 377 -16.16 -42.13 -9.59
C GLY A 377 -15.13 -42.15 -10.72
N GLY A 378 -14.21 -41.20 -10.64
CA GLY A 378 -12.85 -41.29 -11.18
C GLY A 378 -11.89 -40.93 -10.06
N ASP A 379 -10.93 -41.80 -9.79
CA ASP A 379 -9.87 -41.62 -8.78
C ASP A 379 -9.07 -40.33 -9.05
N VAL A 380 -9.27 -39.31 -8.21
CA VAL A 380 -8.41 -38.13 -8.11
C VAL A 380 -7.52 -38.34 -6.88
N PRO A 381 -6.18 -38.28 -6.97
CA PRO A 381 -5.33 -38.37 -5.79
C PRO A 381 -5.62 -37.20 -4.84
N PRO A 382 -5.44 -37.35 -3.52
CA PRO A 382 -5.79 -36.31 -2.57
C PRO A 382 -5.00 -35.04 -2.89
N GLN A 383 -5.74 -33.98 -3.20
CA GLN A 383 -5.22 -32.63 -3.34
C GLN A 383 -4.54 -32.24 -2.01
N PRO A 384 -3.32 -31.69 -2.01
CA PRO A 384 -2.70 -31.20 -0.78
C PRO A 384 -3.62 -30.16 -0.15
N ALA A 385 -3.71 -30.16 1.18
CA ALA A 385 -4.44 -29.15 1.94
C ALA A 385 -4.02 -27.74 1.46
N PRO A 386 -4.95 -26.78 1.37
CA PRO A 386 -4.59 -25.41 1.05
C PRO A 386 -3.61 -24.90 2.10
N ASP A 387 -2.49 -24.32 1.66
CA ASP A 387 -1.44 -23.78 2.51
C ASP A 387 -2.06 -22.83 3.56
N ALA A 388 -1.90 -23.22 4.83
CA ALA A 388 -2.18 -22.35 5.96
C ALA A 388 -1.11 -21.24 6.01
N GLY A 389 -1.24 -20.21 5.17
CA GLY A 389 -0.23 -19.14 5.10
C GLY A 389 -0.62 -17.85 4.37
N SER A 390 -1.82 -17.76 3.79
CA SER A 390 -2.14 -16.66 2.87
C SER A 390 -3.55 -16.08 3.08
N GLU A 391 -3.90 -15.73 4.31
CA GLU A 391 -4.95 -14.72 4.50
C GLU A 391 -4.42 -13.35 4.01
N PRO A 392 -5.15 -12.62 3.17
CA PRO A 392 -4.77 -11.27 2.76
C PRO A 392 -4.52 -10.38 3.99
N GLY A 393 -3.30 -9.86 4.13
CA GLY A 393 -2.90 -8.97 5.23
C GLY A 393 -2.29 -9.64 6.47
N GLY A 394 -2.03 -10.96 6.46
CA GLY A 394 -1.31 -11.65 7.54
C GLY A 394 0.17 -11.25 7.68
N TRP A 395 0.84 -11.69 8.75
CA TRP A 395 2.25 -11.35 9.01
C TRP A 395 3.23 -11.80 7.91
N SER A 396 2.91 -12.87 7.19
CA SER A 396 3.67 -13.39 6.04
C SER A 396 3.29 -12.76 4.71
N SER A 397 2.32 -11.83 4.67
CA SER A 397 1.88 -11.26 3.40
C SER A 397 2.98 -10.42 2.76
N ALA A 398 3.03 -10.50 1.42
CA ALA A 398 3.95 -9.74 0.61
C ALA A 398 3.67 -8.23 0.72
N THR A 399 4.73 -7.43 0.79
CA THR A 399 4.68 -5.97 0.66
C THR A 399 5.38 -5.54 -0.64
N GLY A 400 5.22 -4.30 -1.10
CA GLY A 400 5.96 -3.81 -2.28
C GLY A 400 7.49 -3.98 -2.15
N MET A 401 8.01 -4.02 -0.92
CA MET A 401 9.44 -4.24 -0.64
C MET A 401 9.87 -5.71 -0.78
N THR A 402 8.95 -6.66 -0.63
CA THR A 402 9.20 -8.10 -0.83
C THR A 402 9.39 -8.46 -2.29
N THR A 403 8.65 -7.78 -3.18
CA THR A 403 8.67 -8.04 -4.63
C THR A 403 9.66 -7.15 -5.38
N ALA A 404 10.12 -6.04 -4.77
CA ALA A 404 11.02 -5.08 -5.40
C ALA A 404 12.31 -5.67 -6.01
N LEU A 405 12.86 -6.75 -5.40
CA LEU A 405 14.13 -7.35 -5.80
C LEU A 405 14.14 -8.88 -5.70
N SER A 406 12.97 -9.51 -5.67
CA SER A 406 12.84 -10.96 -5.51
C SER A 406 13.27 -11.74 -6.76
N ALA A 407 13.63 -13.00 -6.55
CA ALA A 407 14.25 -13.92 -7.52
C ALA A 407 13.42 -14.21 -8.81
N GLY A 408 12.19 -13.68 -8.92
CA GLY A 408 11.34 -13.75 -10.11
C GLY A 408 11.45 -12.55 -11.05
N SER A 409 12.24 -11.52 -10.72
CA SER A 409 12.48 -10.39 -11.62
C SER A 409 13.28 -10.86 -12.85
N PRO A 410 12.93 -10.44 -14.08
CA PRO A 410 13.67 -10.83 -15.27
C PRO A 410 15.14 -10.42 -15.12
N VAL A 411 16.05 -11.29 -15.59
CA VAL A 411 17.48 -11.00 -15.64
C VAL A 411 17.66 -9.64 -16.32
N VAL A 412 18.25 -8.68 -15.62
CA VAL A 412 18.50 -7.32 -16.15
C VAL A 412 19.26 -7.46 -17.46
N SER A 413 18.62 -7.12 -18.57
CA SER A 413 19.19 -7.31 -19.89
C SER A 413 20.27 -6.26 -20.17
N MET A 414 21.15 -6.52 -21.14
CA MET A 414 22.10 -5.50 -21.60
C MET A 414 21.38 -4.23 -22.07
N THR A 415 20.18 -4.36 -22.63
CA THR A 415 19.34 -3.22 -23.04
C THR A 415 18.91 -2.36 -21.85
N ASP A 416 18.55 -2.99 -20.73
CA ASP A 416 18.18 -2.27 -19.49
C ASP A 416 19.37 -1.50 -18.91
N TRP A 417 20.56 -2.11 -18.94
CA TRP A 417 21.81 -1.44 -18.56
C TRP A 417 22.13 -0.25 -19.47
N MET A 418 22.02 -0.41 -20.79
CA MET A 418 22.26 0.70 -21.74
C MET A 418 21.24 1.83 -21.57
N ARG A 419 19.96 1.50 -21.38
CA ARG A 419 18.89 2.48 -21.10
C ARG A 419 19.16 3.23 -19.79
N SER A 420 19.51 2.50 -18.74
CA SER A 420 19.82 3.08 -17.43
C SER A 420 21.05 3.97 -17.46
N LEU A 421 22.07 3.61 -18.26
CA LEU A 421 23.24 4.46 -18.48
C LEU A 421 22.88 5.74 -19.25
N ALA A 422 22.00 5.65 -20.25
CA ALA A 422 21.51 6.83 -20.97
C ALA A 422 20.72 7.77 -20.04
N LEU A 423 19.86 7.22 -19.19
CA LEU A 423 19.14 7.98 -18.15
C LEU A 423 20.08 8.57 -17.11
N ALA A 424 21.13 7.85 -16.71
CA ALA A 424 22.18 8.35 -15.83
C ALA A 424 22.89 9.57 -16.42
N LEU A 425 23.28 9.52 -17.70
CA LEU A 425 23.86 10.65 -18.42
C LEU A 425 22.90 11.83 -18.54
N LEU A 426 21.62 11.56 -18.82
CA LEU A 426 20.58 12.59 -18.90
C LEU A 426 20.34 13.26 -17.54
N SER A 427 20.29 12.48 -16.45
CA SER A 427 20.16 13.00 -15.09
C SER A 427 21.37 13.85 -14.68
N LEU A 428 22.58 13.47 -15.11
CA LEU A 428 23.79 14.23 -14.89
C LEU A 428 23.69 15.59 -15.60
N ALA A 429 23.25 15.60 -16.87
CA ALA A 429 23.13 16.79 -17.70
C ALA A 429 22.00 17.73 -17.28
N LEU A 430 20.84 17.21 -16.86
CA LEU A 430 19.64 18.01 -16.57
C LEU A 430 19.42 18.31 -15.09
N VAL A 431 20.00 17.53 -14.18
CA VAL A 431 19.80 17.71 -12.74
C VAL A 431 21.10 18.09 -12.04
N VAL A 432 22.12 17.24 -12.15
CA VAL A 432 23.35 17.39 -11.35
C VAL A 432 24.16 18.62 -11.78
N VAL A 433 24.39 18.79 -13.09
CA VAL A 433 25.18 19.90 -13.62
C VAL A 433 24.47 21.25 -13.40
N PRO A 434 23.18 21.44 -13.75
CA PRO A 434 22.46 22.68 -13.49
C PRO A 434 22.43 23.05 -12.00
N ALA A 435 22.14 22.09 -11.12
CA ALA A 435 22.12 22.34 -9.68
C ALA A 435 23.50 22.80 -9.16
N ARG A 436 24.59 22.22 -9.68
CA ARG A 436 25.95 22.63 -9.35
C ARG A 436 26.25 24.06 -9.82
N LEU A 437 25.86 24.40 -11.05
CA LEU A 437 26.02 25.74 -11.60
C LEU A 437 25.28 26.78 -10.75
N ALA A 438 24.01 26.53 -10.43
CA ALA A 438 23.21 27.41 -9.57
C ALA A 438 23.83 27.59 -8.16
N ALA A 439 24.51 26.57 -7.65
CA ALA A 439 25.19 26.61 -6.35
C ALA A 439 26.58 27.27 -6.40
N ALA A 440 27.29 27.22 -7.52
CA ALA A 440 28.65 27.74 -7.67
C ALA A 440 28.73 29.27 -7.53
N GLY A 441 27.65 30.00 -7.84
CA GLY A 441 27.58 31.45 -7.72
C GLY A 441 27.21 32.00 -6.34
N ARG A 442 27.11 31.17 -5.28
CA ARG A 442 26.87 31.70 -3.92
C ARG A 442 28.19 32.13 -3.30
N ALA A 443 28.39 33.43 -3.10
CA ALA A 443 29.36 33.92 -2.11
C ALA A 443 29.07 33.24 -0.75
N PRO A 444 30.09 32.95 0.09
CA PRO A 444 29.88 32.42 1.42
C PRO A 444 29.09 33.44 2.26
N ARG A 445 27.76 33.38 2.20
CA ARG A 445 26.91 34.10 3.14
C ARG A 445 27.09 33.44 4.51
N ALA A 446 27.33 34.27 5.52
CA ALA A 446 27.27 33.86 6.91
C ALA A 446 25.99 33.03 7.13
N GLU A 447 26.10 31.96 7.93
CA GLU A 447 24.95 31.12 8.30
C GLU A 447 23.84 32.02 8.85
N ARG A 448 22.83 32.31 8.03
CA ARG A 448 21.58 32.88 8.52
C ARG A 448 20.88 31.74 9.23
N SER A 449 20.89 31.77 10.56
CA SER A 449 19.98 30.96 11.37
C SER A 449 18.55 31.26 10.93
N TRP A 450 17.89 30.26 10.36
CA TRP A 450 16.48 30.37 10.03
C TRP A 450 15.69 30.35 11.33
N HIS A 451 15.09 31.49 11.69
CA HIS A 451 14.16 31.62 12.81
C HIS A 451 12.75 31.47 12.25
N LEU A 452 12.22 30.25 12.27
CA LEU A 452 10.88 29.96 11.76
C LEU A 452 9.77 30.49 12.70
N THR A 453 10.13 30.93 13.91
CA THR A 453 9.27 31.69 14.82
C THR A 453 10.08 32.84 15.43
N GLY A 454 9.47 34.02 15.54
CA GLY A 454 10.07 35.24 16.10
C GLY A 454 10.28 35.19 17.61
N ARG A 455 10.82 34.10 18.15
CA ARG A 455 11.21 33.96 19.56
C ARG A 455 12.57 33.30 19.70
N ASN A 456 13.58 33.92 19.07
CA ASN A 456 14.94 33.77 19.54
C ASN A 456 15.17 34.77 20.66
N ARG A 457 14.71 34.43 21.87
CA ARG A 457 15.18 35.12 23.07
C ARG A 457 16.67 34.81 23.25
N ALA A 458 17.43 35.82 23.67
CA ALA A 458 18.81 35.62 24.09
C ALA A 458 18.89 34.51 25.14
N ALA A 459 19.98 33.76 25.16
CA ALA A 459 20.22 32.61 26.02
C ALA A 459 20.29 32.93 27.54
N VAL A 460 19.74 34.07 27.98
CA VAL A 460 19.88 34.62 29.34
C VAL A 460 18.57 34.53 30.13
N GLU A 461 17.47 34.00 29.57
CA GLU A 461 16.17 34.10 30.23
C GLU A 461 15.43 32.76 30.40
N TYR A 462 16.06 31.77 31.05
CA TYR A 462 15.37 30.73 31.84
C TYR A 462 16.39 29.90 32.63
N ASP A 463 16.75 30.36 33.83
CA ASP A 463 17.61 29.64 34.80
C ASP A 463 16.81 28.67 35.69
N ASP A 464 15.60 28.26 35.28
CA ASP A 464 14.79 27.25 35.97
C ASP A 464 14.17 26.26 34.96
N LYS A 465 15.01 25.65 34.13
CA LYS A 465 14.64 24.42 33.41
C LYS A 465 15.24 23.25 34.20
N PRO A 466 14.46 22.21 34.59
CA PRO A 466 15.09 21.01 35.11
C PRO A 466 16.09 20.52 34.06
N ASP A 467 17.35 20.35 34.48
CA ASP A 467 18.44 19.86 33.65
C ASP A 467 18.06 18.49 33.07
N ALA A 468 17.37 18.51 31.93
CA ALA A 468 17.31 17.35 31.07
C ALA A 468 18.76 17.17 30.59
N GLY A 469 19.48 16.26 31.26
CA GLY A 469 20.87 15.97 30.97
C GLY A 469 21.08 15.78 29.47
N PRO A 470 22.25 16.18 28.92
CA PRO A 470 22.47 16.16 27.48
C PRO A 470 22.13 14.77 26.92
N VAL A 471 21.16 14.72 26.01
CA VAL A 471 20.74 13.46 25.35
C VAL A 471 22.00 12.82 24.79
N SER A 472 22.28 11.58 25.20
CA SER A 472 23.50 10.91 24.76
C SER A 472 23.54 10.86 23.22
N PRO A 473 24.70 11.11 22.59
CA PRO A 473 24.82 11.06 21.12
C PRO A 473 24.35 9.73 20.52
N ARG A 474 24.50 8.64 21.28
CA ARG A 474 24.01 7.31 20.92
C ARG A 474 22.49 7.25 20.87
N LEU A 475 21.81 7.77 21.89
CA LEU A 475 20.34 7.82 21.93
C LEU A 475 19.79 8.71 20.79
N MET A 476 20.47 9.82 20.48
CA MET A 476 20.11 10.67 19.34
C MET A 476 20.24 9.92 18.00
N VAL A 477 21.33 9.17 17.77
CA VAL A 477 21.50 8.35 16.56
C VAL A 477 20.42 7.27 16.46
N VAL A 478 20.12 6.57 17.56
CA VAL A 478 19.05 5.54 17.60
C VAL A 478 17.68 6.14 17.28
N GLY A 479 17.33 7.27 17.91
CA GLY A 479 16.08 7.98 17.62
C GLY A 479 16.01 8.41 16.15
N MET A 480 17.11 8.91 15.59
CA MET A 480 17.17 9.29 14.18
C MET A 480 17.03 8.12 13.22
N ILE A 481 17.58 6.94 13.54
CA ILE A 481 17.37 5.72 12.76
C ILE A 481 15.89 5.36 12.75
N GLY A 482 15.22 5.41 13.91
CA GLY A 482 13.78 5.18 14.00
C GLY A 482 12.95 6.18 13.18
N CYS A 483 13.25 7.48 13.29
CA CYS A 483 12.58 8.51 12.48
C CYS A 483 12.83 8.33 10.98
N ALA A 484 14.07 8.01 10.58
CA ALA A 484 14.39 7.76 9.18
C ALA A 484 13.65 6.54 8.64
N ALA A 485 13.56 5.46 9.42
CA ALA A 485 12.80 4.28 9.05
C ALA A 485 11.32 4.57 8.88
N GLY A 486 10.72 5.35 9.79
CA GLY A 486 9.33 5.81 9.64
C GLY A 486 9.11 6.65 8.37
N LEU A 487 10.02 7.59 8.06
CA LEU A 487 9.95 8.39 6.84
C LEU A 487 10.14 7.55 5.57
N VAL A 488 11.03 6.56 5.60
CA VAL A 488 11.21 5.59 4.51
C VAL A 488 9.94 4.76 4.32
N LEU A 489 9.30 4.29 5.39
CA LEU A 489 8.04 3.55 5.29
C LEU A 489 6.95 4.40 4.61
N LEU A 490 6.91 5.70 4.90
CA LEU A 490 5.97 6.66 4.31
C LEU A 490 6.24 6.98 2.82
N SER A 491 7.36 6.51 2.24
CA SER A 491 7.59 6.65 0.80
C SER A 491 6.65 5.79 -0.04
N GLY A 492 6.16 4.68 0.54
CA GLY A 492 5.12 3.82 -0.03
C GLY A 492 3.73 4.09 0.56
N ARG A 493 2.73 3.34 0.10
CA ARG A 493 1.46 3.25 0.83
C ARG A 493 1.67 2.38 2.06
N VAL A 494 1.00 2.75 3.15
CA VAL A 494 1.04 1.98 4.41
C VAL A 494 -0.40 1.68 4.75
N ASP A 495 -0.77 0.41 4.70
CA ASP A 495 -2.09 -0.05 5.11
C ASP A 495 -2.01 -0.52 6.56
N GLY A 496 -3.14 -0.54 7.27
CA GLY A 496 -3.23 -0.94 8.68
C GLY A 496 -3.00 -2.45 8.92
N GLN A 497 -2.15 -3.10 8.14
CA GLN A 497 -1.90 -4.54 8.17
C GLN A 497 -0.63 -4.91 8.95
N PRO A 498 -0.60 -6.05 9.65
CA PRO A 498 0.57 -6.59 10.34
C PRO A 498 1.86 -6.65 9.50
N ALA A 499 1.76 -6.90 8.19
CA ALA A 499 2.91 -6.94 7.30
C ALA A 499 3.70 -5.61 7.24
N TYR A 500 3.03 -4.46 7.43
CA TYR A 500 3.73 -3.16 7.48
C TYR A 500 4.50 -2.94 8.77
N LEU A 501 4.12 -3.58 9.88
CA LEU A 501 4.92 -3.58 11.11
C LEU A 501 6.19 -4.41 10.94
N ARG A 502 6.09 -5.56 10.26
CA ARG A 502 7.25 -6.37 9.86
C ARG A 502 8.17 -5.59 8.93
N LEU A 503 7.61 -4.92 7.93
CA LEU A 503 8.36 -4.03 7.04
C LEU A 503 9.05 -2.89 7.80
N LEU A 504 8.39 -2.27 8.78
CA LEU A 504 9.02 -1.25 9.63
C LEU A 504 10.25 -1.80 10.35
N ILE A 505 10.16 -3.01 10.93
CA ILE A 505 11.31 -3.67 11.56
C ILE A 505 12.42 -3.91 10.54
N ALA A 506 12.09 -4.40 9.34
CA ALA A 506 13.05 -4.62 8.27
C ALA A 506 13.79 -3.33 7.87
N VAL A 507 13.05 -2.23 7.72
CA VAL A 507 13.59 -0.91 7.38
C VAL A 507 14.46 -0.34 8.51
N ILE A 508 14.07 -0.51 9.78
CA ILE A 508 14.92 -0.11 10.94
C ILE A 508 16.26 -0.82 10.88
N VAL A 509 16.25 -2.15 10.65
CA VAL A 509 17.48 -2.95 10.50
C VAL A 509 18.31 -2.46 9.31
N ALA A 510 17.69 -2.27 8.14
CA ALA A 510 18.38 -1.78 6.94
C ALA A 510 19.04 -0.41 7.15
N VAL A 511 18.32 0.56 7.74
CA VAL A 511 18.86 1.89 8.05
C VAL A 511 20.01 1.78 9.05
N ALA A 512 19.90 0.93 10.08
CA ALA A 512 20.97 0.71 11.04
C ALA A 512 22.23 0.13 10.38
N VAL A 513 22.08 -0.89 9.52
CA VAL A 513 23.18 -1.52 8.78
C VAL A 513 23.87 -0.50 7.85
N VAL A 514 23.09 0.27 7.09
CA VAL A 514 23.62 1.31 6.19
C VAL A 514 24.43 2.35 6.96
N ASN A 515 23.93 2.84 8.10
CA ASN A 515 24.67 3.80 8.92
C ASN A 515 25.90 3.19 9.60
N ALA A 516 25.82 1.93 10.02
CA ALA A 516 26.96 1.21 10.60
C ALA A 516 28.09 1.07 9.57
N VAL A 517 27.80 0.62 8.34
CA VAL A 517 28.79 0.52 7.25
C VAL A 517 29.34 1.89 6.86
N ALA A 518 28.46 2.89 6.74
CA ALA A 518 28.84 4.27 6.41
C ALA A 518 29.75 4.93 7.46
N ALA A 519 29.78 4.42 8.70
CA ALA A 519 30.68 4.85 9.76
C ALA A 519 31.94 3.98 9.86
N ALA A 520 31.74 2.67 10.00
CA ALA A 520 32.79 1.73 10.38
C ALA A 520 33.85 1.60 9.29
N VAL A 521 33.44 1.50 8.01
CA VAL A 521 34.40 1.28 6.91
C VAL A 521 35.31 2.50 6.72
N PRO A 522 34.80 3.76 6.65
CA PRO A 522 35.68 4.93 6.64
C PRO A 522 36.55 5.05 7.90
N ALA A 523 36.03 4.69 9.08
CA ALA A 523 36.81 4.71 10.32
C ALA A 523 37.98 3.71 10.29
N LEU A 524 37.75 2.49 9.81
CA LEU A 524 38.75 1.44 9.63
C LEU A 524 39.82 1.85 8.62
N VAL A 525 39.41 2.34 7.44
CA VAL A 525 40.34 2.79 6.41
C VAL A 525 41.12 4.02 6.85
N GLY A 526 40.47 4.97 7.54
CA GLY A 526 41.09 6.15 8.12
C GLY A 526 42.26 5.82 9.05
N ARG A 527 42.04 4.86 9.97
CA ARG A 527 43.10 4.36 10.85
C ARG A 527 44.27 3.76 10.07
N ARG A 528 44.01 3.05 8.96
CA ARG A 528 45.06 2.46 8.12
C ARG A 528 45.88 3.50 7.35
N ILE A 529 45.28 4.63 6.98
CA ILE A 529 45.97 5.72 6.28
C ILE A 529 46.57 6.76 7.23
N GLY A 530 46.67 6.44 8.53
CA GLY A 530 47.31 7.30 9.53
C GLY A 530 46.45 8.44 10.04
N LEU A 531 45.15 8.47 9.72
CA LEU A 531 44.23 9.42 10.35
C LEU A 531 43.90 8.92 11.76
N GLY A 532 43.86 9.87 12.71
CA GLY A 532 43.44 9.61 14.09
C GLY A 532 42.00 9.12 14.21
N VAL A 533 41.44 9.16 15.42
CA VAL A 533 40.09 8.68 15.67
C VAL A 533 39.07 9.54 14.92
N ILE A 534 38.34 8.91 13.98
CA ILE A 534 37.23 9.54 13.26
C ILE A 534 35.99 9.50 14.15
N GLY A 535 35.43 10.68 14.44
CA GLY A 535 34.21 10.83 15.22
C GLY A 535 32.95 10.60 14.38
N VAL A 536 31.90 10.07 15.00
CA VAL A 536 30.56 9.96 14.40
C VAL A 536 29.64 10.95 15.11
N VAL A 537 28.96 11.79 14.34
CA VAL A 537 28.00 12.78 14.86
C VAL A 537 26.66 12.56 14.16
N ALA A 538 25.56 12.64 14.90
CA ALA A 538 24.25 12.58 14.29
C ALA A 538 23.98 13.86 13.46
N ALA A 539 23.36 13.70 12.30
CA ALA A 539 23.07 14.79 11.37
C ALA A 539 21.55 15.00 11.22
N PRO A 540 20.86 15.74 12.13
CA PRO A 540 19.41 15.95 12.06
C PRO A 540 18.89 16.47 10.72
N ARG A 541 19.66 17.34 10.06
CA ARG A 541 19.36 17.84 8.71
C ARG A 541 19.26 16.74 7.64
N ALA A 542 19.85 15.57 7.87
CA ALA A 542 19.73 14.43 6.97
C ALA A 542 18.28 13.89 6.94
N LEU A 543 17.52 14.01 8.03
CA LEU A 543 16.09 13.63 8.04
C LEU A 543 15.27 14.46 7.06
N LEU A 544 15.65 15.72 6.79
CA LEU A 544 15.01 16.52 5.74
C LEU A 544 15.27 15.94 4.35
N LEU A 545 16.45 15.37 4.11
CA LEU A 545 16.75 14.67 2.86
C LEU A 545 16.01 13.33 2.77
N VAL A 546 15.87 12.60 3.88
CA VAL A 546 15.04 11.38 3.96
C VAL A 546 13.59 11.73 3.60
N ALA A 547 13.03 12.75 4.25
CA ALA A 547 11.67 13.21 4.00
C ALA A 547 11.48 13.69 2.55
N ALA A 548 12.43 14.44 2.00
CA ALA A 548 12.38 14.89 0.62
C ALA A 548 12.42 13.70 -0.37
N ALA A 549 13.30 12.71 -0.14
CA ALA A 549 13.37 11.50 -0.97
C ALA A 549 12.06 10.69 -0.89
N ALA A 550 11.48 10.55 0.30
CA ALA A 550 10.20 9.88 0.50
C ALA A 550 9.05 10.60 -0.21
N LEU A 551 8.98 11.95 -0.09
CA LEU A 551 7.97 12.75 -0.78
C LEU A 551 8.13 12.67 -2.30
N VAL A 552 9.35 12.80 -2.83
CA VAL A 552 9.60 12.66 -4.27
C VAL A 552 9.16 11.29 -4.76
N SER A 553 9.50 10.22 -4.01
CA SER A 553 9.07 8.86 -4.36
C SER A 553 7.55 8.73 -4.38
N ARG A 554 6.87 9.26 -3.37
CA ARG A 554 5.42 9.22 -3.26
C ARG A 554 4.72 10.00 -4.38
N PHE A 555 5.16 11.22 -4.65
CA PHE A 555 4.54 12.08 -5.66
C PHE A 555 4.83 11.66 -7.09
N ALA A 556 6.02 11.09 -7.33
CA ALA A 556 6.36 10.55 -8.64
C ALA A 556 5.83 9.12 -8.84
N GLY A 557 5.24 8.49 -7.81
CA GLY A 557 4.79 7.10 -7.89
C GLY A 557 5.93 6.13 -8.16
N LEU A 558 7.08 6.35 -7.52
CA LEU A 558 8.24 5.44 -7.65
C LEU A 558 7.97 4.14 -6.90
N ASP A 559 7.93 3.04 -7.65
CA ASP A 559 7.86 1.68 -7.12
C ASP A 559 8.84 0.78 -7.89
N PRO A 560 10.04 0.48 -7.34
CA PRO A 560 10.45 0.77 -5.96
C PRO A 560 10.75 2.26 -5.68
N ALA A 561 10.60 2.67 -4.42
CA ALA A 561 10.85 4.05 -3.99
C ALA A 561 12.33 4.45 -4.00
N LEU A 562 12.63 5.73 -4.23
CA LEU A 562 13.96 6.32 -4.01
C LEU A 562 14.18 6.53 -2.51
N LEU A 563 15.04 5.71 -1.90
CA LEU A 563 15.28 5.74 -0.46
C LEU A 563 16.62 6.39 -0.08
N PHE A 564 16.60 7.22 0.94
CA PHE A 564 17.79 7.78 1.58
C PHE A 564 17.75 7.47 3.07
N GLY A 565 18.87 7.03 3.66
CA GLY A 565 18.86 6.58 5.07
C GLY A 565 20.12 6.91 5.86
N VAL A 566 21.10 7.60 5.27
CA VAL A 566 22.32 7.99 5.98
C VAL A 566 22.05 9.21 6.86
N VAL A 567 21.97 9.01 8.17
CA VAL A 567 21.63 10.04 9.18
C VAL A 567 22.83 10.47 10.04
N ILE A 568 24.04 10.02 9.70
CA ILE A 568 25.26 10.34 10.42
C ILE A 568 26.25 11.15 9.58
N GLY A 569 27.00 12.01 10.25
CA GLY A 569 28.19 12.70 9.74
C GLY A 569 29.47 12.09 10.30
N LEU A 570 30.57 12.27 9.57
CA LEU A 570 31.92 11.92 10.01
C LEU A 570 32.65 13.21 10.40
N VAL A 571 33.27 13.20 11.58
CA VAL A 571 34.14 14.28 12.07
C VAL A 571 35.58 13.79 11.94
N LEU A 572 36.37 14.51 11.14
CA LEU A 572 37.77 14.20 10.96
C LEU A 572 38.62 14.90 12.04
N PRO A 573 39.78 14.33 12.41
CA PRO A 573 40.73 14.98 13.29
C PRO A 573 41.17 16.36 12.80
N GLU A 574 41.53 17.24 13.74
CA GLU A 574 42.16 18.52 13.43
C GLU A 574 43.44 18.30 12.60
N GLY A 575 43.59 19.02 11.49
CA GLY A 575 44.70 18.84 10.55
C GLY A 575 44.42 17.93 9.34
N ALA A 576 43.25 17.28 9.27
CA ALA A 576 42.89 16.47 8.11
C ALA A 576 42.79 17.32 6.82
N SER A 577 43.53 16.93 5.78
CA SER A 577 43.59 17.67 4.53
C SER A 577 42.29 17.58 3.71
N ALA A 578 42.17 18.40 2.68
CA ALA A 578 41.08 18.27 1.70
C ALA A 578 41.11 16.90 0.98
N VAL A 579 42.32 16.36 0.75
CA VAL A 579 42.53 15.05 0.13
C VAL A 579 42.07 13.93 1.06
N ASP A 580 42.32 14.03 2.36
CA ASP A 580 41.89 13.02 3.34
C ASP A 580 40.36 12.95 3.43
N ARG A 581 39.70 14.12 3.41
CA ARG A 581 38.24 14.21 3.31
C ARG A 581 37.70 13.58 2.03
N ALA A 582 38.35 13.80 0.90
CA ALA A 582 37.96 13.20 -0.37
C ALA A 582 38.13 11.68 -0.36
N LYS A 583 39.28 11.16 0.10
CA LYS A 583 39.54 9.72 0.23
C LYS A 583 38.50 9.03 1.12
N LEU A 584 38.21 9.58 2.30
CA LEU A 584 37.21 9.01 3.21
C LEU A 584 35.78 9.10 2.64
N SER A 585 35.47 10.18 1.94
CA SER A 585 34.20 10.33 1.23
C SER A 585 34.06 9.28 0.12
N THR A 586 35.13 9.01 -0.65
CA THR A 586 35.19 7.93 -1.64
C THR A 586 34.98 6.58 -0.98
N VAL A 587 35.71 6.26 0.10
CA VAL A 587 35.58 5.00 0.84
C VAL A 587 34.14 4.80 1.31
N ARG A 588 33.51 5.86 1.85
CA ARG A 588 32.12 5.81 2.30
C ARG A 588 31.16 5.45 1.17
N VAL A 589 31.25 6.15 0.03
CA VAL A 589 30.39 5.87 -1.13
C VAL A 589 30.64 4.48 -1.68
N VAL A 590 31.89 4.08 -1.86
CA VAL A 590 32.25 2.74 -2.36
C VAL A 590 31.77 1.63 -1.42
N SER A 591 31.88 1.83 -0.10
CA SER A 591 31.37 0.86 0.88
C SER A 591 29.85 0.70 0.84
N LEU A 592 29.11 1.78 0.55
CA LEU A 592 27.66 1.74 0.39
C LEU A 592 27.24 1.06 -0.91
N LEU A 593 27.92 1.35 -2.03
CA LEU A 593 27.69 0.64 -3.28
C LEU A 593 28.04 -0.85 -3.17
N GLY A 594 29.12 -1.19 -2.46
CA GLY A 594 29.48 -2.58 -2.16
C GLY A 594 28.42 -3.27 -1.29
N LEU A 595 27.93 -2.60 -0.24
CA LEU A 595 26.82 -3.11 0.58
C LEU A 595 25.56 -3.34 -0.25
N ALA A 596 25.22 -2.42 -1.15
CA ALA A 596 24.08 -2.57 -2.05
C ALA A 596 24.23 -3.80 -2.95
N GLY A 597 25.38 -3.97 -3.60
CA GLY A 597 25.63 -5.13 -4.46
C GLY A 597 25.60 -6.45 -3.71
N LEU A 598 26.14 -6.49 -2.48
CA LEU A 598 26.10 -7.67 -1.62
C LEU A 598 24.68 -8.00 -1.16
N ALA A 599 23.91 -6.99 -0.73
CA ALA A 599 22.53 -7.17 -0.30
C ALA A 599 21.63 -7.63 -1.47
N TRP A 600 21.82 -7.05 -2.66
CA TRP A 600 21.12 -7.45 -3.87
C TRP A 600 21.50 -8.86 -4.33
N GLY A 601 22.78 -9.21 -4.31
CA GLY A 601 23.20 -10.59 -4.61
C GLY A 601 22.67 -11.61 -3.61
N ALA A 602 22.61 -11.24 -2.32
CA ALA A 602 22.08 -12.10 -1.26
C ALA A 602 20.56 -12.27 -1.35
N SER A 603 19.81 -11.33 -1.94
CA SER A 603 18.36 -11.49 -2.09
C SER A 603 18.00 -12.64 -3.03
N ALA A 604 18.88 -12.99 -3.98
CA ALA A 604 18.68 -14.09 -4.92
C ALA A 604 18.74 -15.49 -4.27
N VAL A 605 19.31 -15.63 -3.08
CA VAL A 605 19.40 -16.92 -2.36
C VAL A 605 18.36 -17.06 -1.24
N VAL A 606 17.50 -16.06 -1.06
CA VAL A 606 16.40 -16.14 -0.08
C VAL A 606 15.35 -17.13 -0.59
N PRO A 607 14.96 -18.15 0.20
CA PRO A 607 13.95 -19.12 -0.20
C PRO A 607 12.60 -18.44 -0.53
N PRO A 608 11.91 -18.81 -1.62
CA PRO A 608 10.59 -18.27 -1.97
C PRO A 608 9.45 -19.01 -1.26
N ASP A 609 9.70 -19.55 -0.07
CA ASP A 609 8.77 -20.39 0.70
C ASP A 609 7.66 -19.60 1.41
N GLY A 610 7.65 -18.26 1.29
CA GLY A 610 6.63 -17.38 1.89
C GLY A 610 6.67 -17.35 3.42
N SER A 611 7.66 -17.98 4.05
CA SER A 611 7.78 -18.01 5.51
C SER A 611 8.10 -16.61 6.06
N PHE A 612 7.63 -16.32 7.28
CA PHE A 612 7.92 -15.03 7.92
C PHE A 612 9.41 -14.67 7.86
N GLY A 613 10.29 -15.66 8.08
CA GLY A 613 11.73 -15.49 8.04
C GLY A 613 12.27 -15.13 6.66
N SER A 614 11.82 -15.79 5.59
CA SER A 614 12.26 -15.49 4.23
C SER A 614 11.72 -14.14 3.74
N VAL A 615 10.46 -13.84 4.03
CA VAL A 615 9.83 -12.57 3.65
C VAL A 615 10.49 -11.40 4.41
N LEU A 616 10.80 -11.56 5.70
CA LEU A 616 11.57 -10.56 6.47
C LEU A 616 13.00 -10.40 5.92
N ALA A 617 13.69 -11.49 5.60
CA ALA A 617 15.04 -11.44 5.02
C ALA A 617 15.04 -10.72 3.67
N ALA A 618 14.07 -11.03 2.80
CA ALA A 618 13.89 -10.36 1.52
C ALA A 618 13.68 -8.85 1.71
N GLU A 619 12.80 -8.42 2.63
CA GLU A 619 12.59 -7.00 2.90
C GLU A 619 13.83 -6.29 3.43
N VAL A 620 14.57 -6.90 4.35
CA VAL A 620 15.81 -6.32 4.89
C VAL A 620 16.84 -6.13 3.77
N LEU A 621 17.03 -7.13 2.91
CA LEU A 621 18.00 -7.09 1.81
C LEU A 621 17.58 -6.08 0.73
N SER A 622 16.28 -6.06 0.38
CA SER A 622 15.75 -5.11 -0.58
C SER A 622 15.86 -3.67 -0.06
N ALA A 623 15.45 -3.42 1.19
CA ALA A 623 15.54 -2.11 1.82
C ALA A 623 17.01 -1.65 1.94
N THR A 624 17.91 -2.55 2.32
CA THR A 624 19.35 -2.25 2.39
C THR A 624 19.89 -1.85 1.03
N THR A 625 19.52 -2.56 -0.04
CA THR A 625 19.92 -2.26 -1.42
C THR A 625 19.47 -0.86 -1.84
N LEU A 626 18.16 -0.58 -1.75
CA LEU A 626 17.60 0.71 -2.16
C LEU A 626 18.16 1.87 -1.33
N ILE A 627 18.20 1.73 0.01
CA ILE A 627 18.72 2.77 0.90
C ILE A 627 20.20 3.03 0.62
N ALA A 628 21.01 2.00 0.39
CA ALA A 628 22.45 2.16 0.14
C ALA A 628 22.73 2.80 -1.24
N VAL A 629 21.99 2.42 -2.29
CA VAL A 629 22.10 3.05 -3.63
C VAL A 629 21.63 4.50 -3.59
N GLY A 630 20.43 4.78 -3.07
CA GLY A 630 19.91 6.14 -2.98
C GLY A 630 20.76 7.03 -2.07
N SER A 631 21.31 6.49 -0.98
CA SER A 631 22.30 7.20 -0.14
C SER A 631 23.58 7.52 -0.89
N SER A 632 24.06 6.63 -1.75
CA SER A 632 25.25 6.87 -2.57
C SER A 632 25.02 8.00 -3.58
N VAL A 633 23.86 8.01 -4.27
CA VAL A 633 23.48 9.06 -5.22
C VAL A 633 23.37 10.42 -4.53
N VAL A 634 22.68 10.50 -3.39
CA VAL A 634 22.53 11.76 -2.63
C VAL A 634 23.87 12.25 -2.09
N LEU A 635 24.74 11.35 -1.60
CA LEU A 635 26.08 11.73 -1.12
C LEU A 635 27.00 12.23 -2.24
N LEU A 636 26.84 11.71 -3.46
CA LEU A 636 27.61 12.13 -4.64
C LEU A 636 27.12 13.45 -5.25
N PHE A 637 25.90 13.89 -4.91
CA PHE A 637 25.35 15.16 -5.39
C PHE A 637 26.23 16.35 -4.95
N PRO A 638 26.81 17.15 -5.85
CA PRO A 638 27.91 18.07 -5.52
C PRO A 638 27.45 19.46 -5.02
N VAL A 639 26.39 19.51 -4.21
CA VAL A 639 25.78 20.76 -3.70
C VAL A 639 25.84 20.83 -2.17
N GLY A 640 26.48 21.87 -1.63
CA GLY A 640 26.62 22.10 -0.18
C GLY A 640 27.92 21.52 0.42
N ARG A 641 27.79 20.84 1.58
CA ARG A 641 28.86 20.07 2.25
C ARG A 641 28.75 18.52 2.11
N PRO A 642 28.31 17.92 0.98
CA PRO A 642 28.28 16.46 0.82
C PRO A 642 29.62 15.91 0.31
N ALA A 643 29.76 14.58 0.39
CA ALA A 643 30.92 13.82 -0.06
C ALA A 643 31.32 14.14 -1.51
N GLY A 644 30.34 14.23 -2.42
CA GLY A 644 30.53 14.45 -3.84
C GLY A 644 31.35 15.70 -4.17
N ARG A 645 31.18 16.79 -3.42
CA ARG A 645 31.98 18.01 -3.63
C ARG A 645 33.46 17.78 -3.35
N SER A 646 33.80 17.07 -2.28
CA SER A 646 35.20 16.80 -1.93
C SER A 646 35.86 15.86 -2.94
N ILE A 647 35.13 14.86 -3.42
CA ILE A 647 35.61 13.92 -4.44
C ILE A 647 35.80 14.65 -5.77
N LEU A 648 34.83 15.48 -6.18
CA LEU A 648 34.90 16.28 -7.42
C LEU A 648 36.11 17.23 -7.43
N GLN A 649 36.42 17.86 -6.29
CA GLN A 649 37.58 18.75 -6.17
C GLN A 649 38.92 18.01 -6.18
N TRP A 650 38.96 16.77 -5.69
CA TRP A 650 40.18 15.97 -5.64
C TRP A 650 40.43 15.21 -6.95
N SER A 651 39.40 14.59 -7.53
CA SER A 651 39.46 13.86 -8.80
C SER A 651 38.10 13.90 -9.52
N PRO A 652 37.95 14.77 -10.53
CA PRO A 652 36.72 14.88 -11.31
C PRO A 652 36.33 13.58 -12.02
N LEU A 653 37.32 12.83 -12.53
CA LEU A 653 37.08 11.55 -13.20
C LEU A 653 36.54 10.49 -12.23
N LEU A 654 37.10 10.42 -11.03
CA LEU A 654 36.61 9.50 -10.00
C LEU A 654 35.18 9.85 -9.58
N TRP A 655 34.91 11.14 -9.36
CA TRP A 655 33.56 11.60 -9.05
C TRP A 655 32.57 11.25 -10.17
N LEU A 656 32.95 11.50 -11.43
CA LEU A 656 32.11 11.19 -12.59
C LEU A 656 31.83 9.68 -12.67
N GLY A 657 32.87 8.85 -12.55
CA GLY A 657 32.74 7.40 -12.57
C GLY A 657 31.83 6.86 -11.46
N LEU A 658 32.01 7.32 -10.22
CA LEU A 658 31.14 6.92 -9.11
C LEU A 658 29.71 7.42 -9.26
N THR A 659 29.53 8.64 -9.76
CA THR A 659 28.19 9.22 -10.00
C THR A 659 27.46 8.43 -11.07
N LEU A 660 28.10 8.17 -12.21
CA LEU A 660 27.53 7.37 -13.29
C LEU A 660 27.22 5.94 -12.83
N LEU A 661 28.12 5.30 -12.07
CA LEU A 661 27.87 3.96 -11.52
C LEU A 661 26.64 3.96 -10.60
N ALA A 662 26.60 4.86 -9.61
CA ALA A 662 25.52 4.90 -8.63
C ALA A 662 24.16 5.23 -9.27
N THR A 663 24.11 6.20 -10.18
CA THR A 663 22.86 6.57 -10.87
C THR A 663 22.42 5.54 -11.89
N THR A 664 23.35 4.86 -12.58
CA THR A 664 23.00 3.75 -13.49
C THR A 664 22.37 2.61 -12.70
N VAL A 665 22.96 2.21 -11.57
CA VAL A 665 22.38 1.18 -10.70
C VAL A 665 21.01 1.62 -10.17
N LEU A 666 20.85 2.89 -9.77
CA LEU A 666 19.54 3.42 -9.36
C LEU A 666 18.49 3.28 -10.47
N PHE A 667 18.82 3.66 -11.72
CA PHE A 667 17.88 3.55 -12.83
C PHE A 667 17.57 2.11 -13.22
N VAL A 668 18.53 1.18 -13.05
CA VAL A 668 18.27 -0.25 -13.21
C VAL A 668 17.22 -0.71 -12.19
N LEU A 669 17.35 -0.32 -10.92
CA LEU A 669 16.38 -0.66 -9.88
C LEU A 669 15.01 -0.02 -10.11
N LEU A 670 14.95 1.14 -10.77
CA LEU A 670 13.71 1.83 -11.14
C LEU A 670 13.11 1.40 -12.48
N THR A 671 13.67 0.38 -13.15
CA THR A 671 13.17 -0.10 -14.45
C THR A 671 11.68 -0.43 -14.43
N PRO A 672 11.11 -1.11 -13.41
CA PRO A 672 9.67 -1.39 -13.34
C PRO A 672 8.83 -0.12 -13.34
N THR A 673 9.21 0.89 -12.56
CA THR A 673 8.55 2.19 -12.53
C THR A 673 8.63 2.91 -13.88
N ILE A 674 9.80 2.89 -14.50
CA ILE A 674 10.03 3.57 -15.77
C ILE A 674 9.20 2.91 -16.89
N ALA A 675 8.98 1.59 -16.80
CA ALA A 675 8.09 0.86 -17.70
C ALA A 675 6.63 1.28 -17.50
N SER A 676 6.12 1.34 -16.26
CA SER A 676 4.74 1.77 -15.99
C SER A 676 4.46 3.21 -16.42
N TRP A 677 5.41 4.12 -16.25
CA TRP A 677 5.27 5.49 -16.75
C TRP A 677 5.12 5.58 -18.27
N SER A 678 5.68 4.62 -19.01
CA SER A 678 5.59 4.58 -20.46
C SER A 678 4.25 4.02 -20.96
N THR A 679 3.57 3.20 -20.16
CA THR A 679 2.24 2.66 -20.47
C THR A 679 1.13 3.62 -20.05
N ASP A 680 1.28 4.29 -18.90
CA ASP A 680 0.19 5.04 -18.26
C ASP A 680 0.24 6.55 -18.56
N GLY A 681 1.21 6.99 -19.36
CA GLY A 681 1.45 8.41 -19.64
C GLY A 681 2.04 9.20 -18.45
N GLY A 682 2.43 8.52 -17.37
CA GLY A 682 2.95 9.11 -16.14
C GLY A 682 4.31 9.82 -16.27
N ALA A 683 5.03 9.62 -17.37
CA ALA A 683 6.34 10.26 -17.58
C ALA A 683 6.26 11.79 -17.76
N GLY A 684 5.12 12.32 -18.24
CA GLY A 684 4.96 13.73 -18.60
C GLY A 684 5.28 14.72 -17.47
N PRO A 685 4.61 14.62 -16.30
CA PRO A 685 4.87 15.50 -15.16
C PRO A 685 6.31 15.45 -14.65
N VAL A 686 6.93 14.27 -14.63
CA VAL A 686 8.31 14.09 -14.17
C VAL A 686 9.29 14.74 -15.13
N LEU A 687 9.12 14.54 -16.44
CA LEU A 687 9.94 15.18 -17.47
C LEU A 687 9.79 16.71 -17.42
N PHE A 688 8.56 17.21 -17.27
CA PHE A 688 8.30 18.63 -17.11
C PHE A 688 9.02 19.18 -15.87
N ALA A 689 8.94 18.50 -14.73
CA ALA A 689 9.61 18.92 -13.50
C ALA A 689 11.15 18.95 -13.65
N VAL A 690 11.74 17.96 -14.32
CA VAL A 690 13.19 17.91 -14.58
C VAL A 690 13.62 19.05 -15.50
N VAL A 691 12.88 19.30 -16.59
CA VAL A 691 13.19 20.39 -17.52
C VAL A 691 13.02 21.74 -16.85
N ALA A 692 11.93 21.96 -16.11
CA ALA A 692 11.68 23.18 -15.35
C ALA A 692 12.77 23.41 -14.30
N PHE A 693 13.18 22.38 -13.57
CA PHE A 693 14.29 22.45 -12.61
C PHE A 693 15.61 22.86 -13.27
N SER A 694 15.93 22.25 -14.42
CA SER A 694 17.13 22.59 -15.21
C SER A 694 17.10 24.04 -15.67
N ALA A 695 15.96 24.49 -16.20
CA ALA A 695 15.74 25.87 -16.64
C ALA A 695 15.92 26.85 -15.47
N VAL A 696 15.27 26.62 -14.33
CA VAL A 696 15.40 27.48 -13.14
C VAL A 696 16.85 27.54 -12.66
N CYS A 697 17.54 26.40 -12.56
CA CYS A 697 18.92 26.37 -12.09
C CYS A 697 19.88 27.11 -13.04
N THR A 698 19.73 26.90 -14.35
CA THR A 698 20.54 27.59 -15.36
C THR A 698 20.22 29.09 -15.43
N SER A 699 18.96 29.50 -15.27
CA SER A 699 18.56 30.90 -15.15
C SER A 699 19.16 31.57 -13.91
N ILE A 700 19.13 30.92 -12.74
CA ILE A 700 19.78 31.44 -11.53
C ILE A 700 21.27 31.63 -11.78
N TRP A 701 21.93 30.64 -12.37
CA TRP A 701 23.36 30.75 -12.69
C TRP A 701 23.64 31.88 -13.67
N ALA A 702 22.88 31.99 -14.75
CA ALA A 702 23.05 33.04 -15.76
C ALA A 702 22.83 34.43 -15.16
N TRP A 703 21.77 34.60 -14.36
CA TRP A 703 21.50 35.85 -13.66
C TRP A 703 22.65 36.24 -12.72
N ARG A 704 23.17 35.31 -11.91
CA ARG A 704 24.33 35.61 -11.05
C ARG A 704 25.60 35.90 -11.84
N ARG A 705 25.80 35.22 -12.97
CA ARG A 705 27.04 35.32 -13.75
C ARG A 705 27.13 36.62 -14.55
N PHE A 706 25.99 37.09 -15.06
CA PHE A 706 25.91 38.18 -16.03
C PHE A 706 25.16 39.43 -15.53
N VAL A 707 24.34 39.32 -14.48
CA VAL A 707 23.54 40.45 -13.94
C VAL A 707 24.05 40.90 -12.57
N GLU A 708 24.34 39.99 -11.63
CA GLU A 708 24.93 40.35 -10.31
C GLU A 708 26.45 40.65 -10.37
N SER A 709 27.08 40.63 -11.56
CA SER A 709 28.53 40.85 -11.69
C SER A 709 28.96 42.32 -11.71
N GLU A 710 28.00 43.24 -11.62
CA GLU A 710 28.19 44.65 -11.24
C GLU A 710 27.78 44.85 -9.78
#